data_AF-A0A554KH51-F1
#
_entry.id   AF-A0A554KH51-F1
#
_cell.length_a   1.000
_cell.length_b   1.000
_cell.length_c   1.000
_cell.angle_alpha   90.00
_cell.angle_beta   90.00
_cell.angle_gamma   90.00
#
_symmetry.space_group_name_H-M   'P 1'
#
loop_
_entity.id
_entity.type
_entity.pdbx_description
1 polymer ?
#
loop_
_entity_poly.entity_id
_entity_poly.type
_entity_poly.pdbx_seq_one_letter_code
_entity_poly.pdbx_strand_id
1 'polypeptide(L)'
;MRRVFLSLTSILGTIGIVASQNAGATFSDTGRHPYEESIRFVQEEGIVQGYPDGTYRPDIPINRAEFVKIIIAAASDDIAGANCFPDVNKEWFAPFVCTAKSHGLVGGYPDGMFKPDRNVLFAEAAKIIAAAFDLPTSPDAIWYKPFVDALRTRNAVPPSIRDPGQKLTRGEMAAVLHALAGGTTTSSDRGLDDFDVSQAEQKEWERRIDAALTPASCPDVPPPVFPKGYYTGPLIDTHLHVPAIDDSSPGSMDDEEREPEGRFGGPMAILGENTSMSKIACTLKQEGTTRNFAFFPVYDEIPKQAVQIARRTMQAYPEFFTPFLMTPGPDDEVPTLDAPFVENVLSYYPGLFEGYGEIGLYDIEGVRGDFPPDAALFEDIYPIVKRNKLLVYFHPGEGHRKNFERVLAAEPDLTFIVHGEEIEGDIGALMEKYPNIYFTADDILVSYLFPLYVGKSKEAFVTALEKDFASILAKAEKKWKPVIEAHPDRFLWGTDRGDAVWNYDPDIGRLLVRYARAFIGRLDPKVQEKFAYKNAEALLQKAATMKDHAVSIGYIGCSNTRQTVEGYQRLGGTKMWPYEKRYDGGAVRDWAQDAERGNKYWDVFDELLEEHPNTRAVWWQLCIRQEDDTKYDDTVAILAEIRKRIPGVKVYVSPLPGYTTGVCGITGTVGIEKAKELAGRLDSEHADVFAGPVLGPMTPADTEEDGCHLSIPDGLRKLGTQMLEFFE
;
A
#
# COMPACT_ATOMS: atom_id res chain seq x y z
N MET A 1 1.27 35.14 6.08
CA MET A 1 -0.17 35.44 6.03
C MET A 1 -0.64 35.82 7.43
N ARG A 2 -1.18 37.03 7.64
CA ARG A 2 -1.85 37.40 8.90
C ARG A 2 -2.94 38.45 8.64
N ARG A 3 -4.17 37.96 8.49
CA ARG A 3 -5.33 38.61 9.12
C ARG A 3 -5.91 37.66 10.16
N VAL A 4 -5.85 38.13 11.42
CA VAL A 4 -6.64 37.78 12.62
C VAL A 4 -6.57 36.30 13.05
N PHE A 5 -6.00 35.91 14.21
CA PHE A 5 -6.38 36.29 15.58
C PHE A 5 -5.18 36.76 16.41
N LEU A 6 -4.95 38.07 16.46
CA LEU A 6 -4.06 38.68 17.44
C LEU A 6 -4.74 39.93 18.02
N SER A 7 -4.88 39.92 19.34
CA SER A 7 -5.12 41.05 20.25
C SER A 7 -6.51 41.15 20.88
N LEU A 8 -6.65 40.48 22.03
CA LEU A 8 -7.51 40.94 23.13
C LEU A 8 -6.59 41.36 24.30
N THR A 9 -5.94 42.51 24.16
CA THR A 9 -5.45 43.30 25.30
C THR A 9 -5.66 44.79 25.01
N SER A 10 -6.38 45.43 25.94
CA SER A 10 -6.82 46.81 26.08
C SER A 10 -6.02 47.93 25.40
N ILE A 11 -6.73 48.96 24.89
CA ILE A 11 -6.54 50.38 25.22
C ILE A 11 -7.79 51.17 24.79
N LEU A 12 -8.34 51.95 25.73
CA LEU A 12 -9.36 52.98 25.49
C LEU A 12 -8.79 54.07 24.55
N GLY A 13 -9.51 54.37 23.48
CA GLY A 13 -9.28 55.53 22.63
C GLY A 13 -10.52 55.87 21.82
N THR A 14 -11.32 56.82 22.30
CA THR A 14 -12.50 57.35 21.60
C THR A 14 -12.08 58.13 20.35
N ILE A 15 -12.39 57.58 19.17
CA ILE A 15 -12.49 58.33 17.92
C ILE A 15 -13.81 57.92 17.26
N GLY A 16 -14.72 58.88 17.11
CA GLY A 16 -15.99 58.69 16.41
C GLY A 16 -15.74 58.51 14.92
N ILE A 17 -16.02 57.30 14.43
CA ILE A 17 -16.24 57.00 13.02
C ILE A 17 -17.72 56.67 12.89
N VAL A 18 -18.40 57.40 11.99
CA VAL A 18 -19.78 57.11 11.60
C VAL A 18 -19.77 55.75 10.90
N ALA A 19 -20.15 54.70 11.62
CA ALA A 19 -20.44 53.41 11.02
C ALA A 19 -21.68 53.57 10.14
N SER A 20 -21.51 53.39 8.82
CA SER A 20 -22.66 53.03 7.98
C SER A 20 -23.14 51.67 8.42
N GLN A 21 -24.20 51.64 9.22
CA GLN A 21 -24.99 50.44 9.43
C GLN A 21 -25.69 50.10 8.10
N ASN A 22 -25.03 49.32 7.25
CA ASN A 22 -25.79 48.42 6.40
C ASN A 22 -26.28 47.31 7.33
N ALA A 23 -27.54 47.40 7.74
CA ALA A 23 -28.24 46.25 8.30
C ALA A 23 -28.22 45.16 7.21
N GLY A 24 -27.27 44.24 7.30
CA GLY A 24 -27.08 43.17 6.32
C GLY A 24 -28.36 42.36 6.22
N ALA A 25 -28.95 42.30 5.04
CA ALA A 25 -30.05 41.39 4.80
C ALA A 25 -29.55 39.95 5.04
N THR A 26 -30.18 39.27 5.99
CA THR A 26 -29.97 37.83 6.21
C THR A 26 -30.35 37.08 4.95
N PHE A 27 -29.54 36.08 4.55
CA PHE A 27 -29.86 35.24 3.39
C PHE A 27 -31.23 34.59 3.56
N SER A 28 -31.99 34.55 2.46
CA SER A 28 -33.40 34.13 2.49
C SER A 28 -33.59 32.63 2.80
N ASP A 29 -32.55 31.83 2.62
CA ASP A 29 -32.54 30.36 2.73
C ASP A 29 -31.79 29.83 3.97
N THR A 30 -31.31 30.70 4.85
CA THR A 30 -30.53 30.29 6.02
C THR A 30 -31.29 30.33 7.34
N GLY A 31 -32.50 30.89 7.35
CA GLY A 31 -33.31 31.02 8.56
C GLY A 31 -33.70 29.65 9.15
N ARG A 32 -33.26 29.38 10.38
CA ARG A 32 -33.36 28.09 11.10
C ARG A 32 -32.38 27.00 10.63
N HIS A 33 -31.41 27.33 9.79
CA HIS A 33 -30.35 26.39 9.41
C HIS A 33 -29.39 26.16 10.60
N PRO A 34 -28.89 24.93 10.84
CA PRO A 34 -27.95 24.66 11.96
C PRO A 34 -26.69 25.54 11.95
N TYR A 35 -26.26 25.97 10.76
CA TYR A 35 -25.11 26.86 10.56
C TYR A 35 -25.47 28.34 10.35
N GLU A 36 -26.71 28.77 10.62
CA GLU A 36 -27.16 30.16 10.40
C GLU A 36 -26.21 31.20 11.02
N GLU A 37 -25.78 30.99 12.26
CA GLU A 37 -24.85 31.89 12.95
C GLU A 37 -23.47 31.92 12.30
N SER A 38 -22.96 30.76 11.87
CA SER A 38 -21.65 30.68 11.21
C SER A 38 -21.68 31.30 9.81
N ILE A 39 -22.81 31.16 9.12
CA ILE A 39 -23.06 31.79 7.82
C ILE A 39 -23.14 33.31 7.97
N ARG A 40 -23.83 33.79 9.01
CA ARG A 40 -23.87 35.22 9.35
C ARG A 40 -22.47 35.74 9.66
N PHE A 41 -21.66 34.99 10.41
CA PHE A 41 -20.27 35.37 10.71
C PHE A 41 -19.44 35.58 9.43
N VAL A 42 -19.42 34.62 8.51
CA VAL A 42 -18.63 34.77 7.26
C VAL A 42 -19.20 35.87 6.34
N GLN A 43 -20.47 36.24 6.50
CA GLN A 43 -21.07 37.38 5.81
C GLN A 43 -20.65 38.72 6.42
N GLU A 44 -20.69 38.84 7.75
CA GLU A 44 -20.33 40.04 8.51
C GLU A 44 -18.83 40.36 8.38
N GLU A 45 -17.98 39.34 8.36
CA GLU A 45 -16.54 39.47 8.09
C GLU A 45 -16.23 39.77 6.61
N GLY A 46 -17.25 39.83 5.74
CA GLY A 46 -17.10 40.13 4.32
C GLY A 46 -16.43 39.03 3.51
N ILE A 47 -16.26 37.83 4.07
CA ILE A 47 -15.63 36.67 3.43
C ILE A 47 -16.55 36.11 2.33
N VAL A 48 -17.86 36.05 2.60
CA VAL A 48 -18.88 35.54 1.64
C VAL A 48 -20.06 36.49 1.52
N GLN A 49 -20.42 36.88 0.29
CA GLN A 49 -21.56 37.77 0.01
C GLN A 49 -22.82 37.04 -0.48
N GLY A 50 -22.76 35.71 -0.65
CA GLY A 50 -23.85 34.88 -1.19
C GLY A 50 -24.07 35.09 -2.69
N TYR A 51 -25.22 34.65 -3.18
CA TYR A 51 -25.62 34.71 -4.59
C TYR A 51 -26.44 35.98 -4.88
N PRO A 52 -26.47 36.47 -6.14
CA PRO A 52 -27.24 37.66 -6.52
C PRO A 52 -28.74 37.57 -6.24
N ASP A 53 -29.29 36.35 -6.11
CA ASP A 53 -30.67 36.09 -5.77
C ASP A 53 -30.98 36.24 -4.26
N GLY A 54 -29.98 36.58 -3.44
CA GLY A 54 -30.13 36.76 -1.99
C GLY A 54 -30.09 35.44 -1.21
N THR A 55 -29.58 34.36 -1.80
CA THR A 55 -29.38 33.04 -1.14
C THR A 55 -27.92 32.79 -0.77
N TYR A 56 -27.69 31.88 0.19
CA TYR A 56 -26.36 31.38 0.55
C TYR A 56 -26.09 29.96 0.04
N ARG A 57 -27.14 29.14 -0.02
CA ARG A 57 -27.18 27.72 -0.40
C ARG A 57 -26.32 26.82 0.51
N PRO A 58 -26.64 26.73 1.81
CA PRO A 58 -25.76 26.10 2.80
C PRO A 58 -25.52 24.60 2.57
N ASP A 59 -26.50 23.88 2.02
CA ASP A 59 -26.42 22.42 1.83
C ASP A 59 -25.74 22.00 0.52
N ILE A 60 -25.36 22.95 -0.34
CA ILE A 60 -24.70 22.62 -1.60
C ILE A 60 -23.21 22.32 -1.33
N PRO A 61 -22.67 21.20 -1.86
CA PRO A 61 -21.24 20.94 -1.87
C PRO A 61 -20.44 22.09 -2.50
N ILE A 62 -19.34 22.48 -1.86
CA ILE A 62 -18.49 23.55 -2.34
C ILE A 62 -17.42 22.99 -3.29
N ASN A 63 -17.25 23.64 -4.44
CA ASN A 63 -16.17 23.28 -5.37
C ASN A 63 -14.83 23.86 -4.91
N ARG A 64 -13.73 23.33 -5.47
CA ARG A 64 -12.37 23.69 -5.09
C ARG A 64 -12.07 25.17 -5.33
N ALA A 65 -12.57 25.75 -6.42
CA ALA A 65 -12.39 27.17 -6.71
C ALA A 65 -13.09 28.07 -5.68
N GLU A 66 -14.34 27.79 -5.35
CA GLU A 66 -15.09 28.50 -4.32
C GLU A 66 -14.46 28.35 -2.94
N PHE A 67 -14.05 27.13 -2.58
CA PHE A 67 -13.42 26.83 -1.32
C PHE A 67 -12.11 27.60 -1.14
N VAL A 68 -11.19 27.48 -2.10
CA VAL A 68 -9.88 28.17 -2.03
C VAL A 68 -10.07 29.68 -2.02
N LYS A 69 -11.01 30.21 -2.82
CA LYS A 69 -11.34 31.64 -2.78
C LYS A 69 -11.74 32.09 -1.36
N ILE A 70 -12.58 31.31 -0.68
CA ILE A 70 -13.06 31.64 0.66
C ILE A 70 -11.94 31.53 1.70
N ILE A 71 -11.15 30.45 1.68
CA ILE A 71 -10.03 30.29 2.61
C ILE A 71 -8.98 31.39 2.43
N ILE A 72 -8.63 31.73 1.18
CA ILE A 72 -7.65 32.78 0.91
C ILE A 72 -8.19 34.17 1.26
N ALA A 73 -9.47 34.45 0.99
CA ALA A 73 -10.10 35.70 1.42
C ALA A 73 -10.10 35.85 2.95
N ALA A 74 -10.18 34.74 3.69
CA ALA A 74 -10.08 34.73 5.14
C ALA A 74 -8.63 34.85 5.66
N ALA A 75 -7.64 34.28 4.94
CA ALA A 75 -6.27 34.15 5.43
C ALA A 75 -5.26 35.19 4.89
N SER A 76 -5.54 35.85 3.76
CA SER A 76 -4.57 36.69 3.05
C SER A 76 -5.17 38.00 2.51
N ASP A 77 -4.39 39.09 2.65
CA ASP A 77 -4.68 40.39 2.01
C ASP A 77 -4.00 40.56 0.64
N ASP A 78 -2.93 39.80 0.40
CA ASP A 78 -2.16 39.86 -0.85
C ASP A 78 -2.70 38.83 -1.85
N ILE A 79 -3.83 39.18 -2.48
CA ILE A 79 -4.51 38.32 -3.45
C ILE A 79 -4.13 38.77 -4.87
N ALA A 80 -3.33 37.97 -5.56
CA ALA A 80 -2.89 38.27 -6.91
C ALA A 80 -2.55 37.00 -7.71
N GLY A 81 -2.54 37.15 -9.04
CA GLY A 81 -2.08 36.11 -9.95
C GLY A 81 -3.13 35.67 -10.96
N ALA A 82 -2.65 35.02 -12.02
CA ALA A 82 -3.42 34.42 -13.10
C ALA A 82 -2.52 33.41 -13.81
N ASN A 83 -3.10 32.46 -14.54
CA ASN A 83 -2.38 31.45 -15.34
C ASN A 83 -1.37 30.61 -14.52
N CYS A 84 -1.70 30.29 -13.27
CA CYS A 84 -0.82 29.48 -12.40
C CYS A 84 -1.01 27.97 -12.58
N PHE A 85 -2.10 27.54 -13.22
CA PHE A 85 -2.36 26.18 -13.68
C PHE A 85 -2.90 26.24 -15.11
N PRO A 86 -2.77 25.18 -15.93
CA PRO A 86 -3.27 25.20 -17.32
C PRO A 86 -4.79 25.41 -17.42
N ASP A 87 -5.55 24.98 -16.41
CA ASP A 87 -7.00 25.14 -16.26
C ASP A 87 -7.40 26.33 -15.36
N VAL A 88 -6.46 27.20 -14.99
CA VAL A 88 -6.71 28.40 -14.17
C VAL A 88 -6.06 29.59 -14.84
N ASN A 89 -6.82 30.28 -15.68
CA ASN A 89 -6.36 31.38 -16.51
C ASN A 89 -6.71 32.74 -15.87
N LYS A 90 -7.80 33.38 -16.33
CA LYS A 90 -8.23 34.74 -15.92
C LYS A 90 -9.65 34.75 -15.35
N GLU A 91 -10.15 33.58 -14.96
CA GLU A 91 -11.44 33.40 -14.31
C GLU A 91 -11.46 34.11 -12.94
N TRP A 92 -12.66 34.32 -12.38
CA TRP A 92 -12.86 35.07 -11.15
C TRP A 92 -12.11 34.49 -9.93
N PHE A 93 -11.81 33.19 -9.93
CA PHE A 93 -11.09 32.51 -8.86
C PHE A 93 -9.57 32.51 -9.04
N ALA A 94 -9.05 32.86 -10.23
CA ALA A 94 -7.64 32.71 -10.55
C ALA A 94 -6.69 33.42 -9.58
N PRO A 95 -6.92 34.68 -9.14
CA PRO A 95 -6.04 35.33 -8.18
C PRO A 95 -5.93 34.59 -6.85
N PHE A 96 -7.02 33.97 -6.39
CA PHE A 96 -7.06 33.25 -5.12
C PHE A 96 -6.32 31.93 -5.22
N VAL A 97 -6.56 31.18 -6.30
CA VAL A 97 -5.89 29.89 -6.55
C VAL A 97 -4.39 30.10 -6.72
N CYS A 98 -3.98 31.14 -7.44
CA CYS A 98 -2.56 31.44 -7.64
C CYS A 98 -1.87 31.89 -6.35
N THR A 99 -2.59 32.61 -5.48
CA THR A 99 -2.11 32.96 -4.14
C THR A 99 -1.99 31.71 -3.25
N ALA A 100 -2.96 30.80 -3.30
CA ALA A 100 -2.88 29.53 -2.58
C ALA A 100 -1.69 28.69 -3.03
N LYS A 101 -1.44 28.64 -4.35
CA LYS A 101 -0.29 27.93 -4.93
C LYS A 101 1.04 28.53 -4.50
N SER A 102 1.20 29.86 -4.59
CA SER A 102 2.44 30.54 -4.22
C SER A 102 2.78 30.36 -2.73
N HIS A 103 1.78 30.15 -1.89
CA HIS A 103 1.93 29.86 -0.47
C HIS A 103 2.05 28.36 -0.14
N GLY A 104 2.08 27.48 -1.15
CA GLY A 104 2.21 26.04 -0.97
C GLY A 104 0.96 25.37 -0.37
N LEU A 105 -0.18 26.06 -0.33
CA LEU A 105 -1.44 25.53 0.21
C LEU A 105 -2.11 24.55 -0.77
N VAL A 106 -1.88 24.74 -2.07
CA VAL A 106 -2.35 23.83 -3.12
C VAL A 106 -1.23 23.58 -4.14
N GLY A 107 -1.02 22.30 -4.50
CA GLY A 107 -0.02 21.88 -5.48
C GLY A 107 -0.57 21.68 -6.89
N GLY A 108 -1.89 21.54 -7.03
CA GLY A 108 -2.53 20.93 -8.20
C GLY A 108 -2.59 19.40 -8.06
N TYR A 109 -3.04 18.75 -9.12
CA TYR A 109 -3.01 17.29 -9.27
C TYR A 109 -1.75 16.88 -10.05
N PRO A 110 -1.39 15.58 -10.05
CA PRO A 110 -0.24 15.08 -10.79
C PRO A 110 -0.24 15.47 -12.28
N ASP A 111 -1.42 15.54 -12.90
CA ASP A 111 -1.66 16.02 -14.27
C ASP A 111 -1.34 17.53 -14.49
N GLY A 112 -0.91 18.23 -13.45
CA GLY A 112 -0.56 19.65 -13.46
C GLY A 112 -1.76 20.59 -13.43
N MET A 113 -3.00 20.10 -13.34
CA MET A 113 -4.25 20.88 -13.30
C MET A 113 -4.68 21.20 -11.86
N PHE A 114 -5.63 22.13 -11.69
CA PHE A 114 -6.23 22.47 -10.41
C PHE A 114 -7.62 21.83 -10.18
N LYS A 115 -8.34 21.54 -11.27
CA LYS A 115 -9.72 21.03 -11.36
C LYS A 115 -10.71 21.91 -10.57
N PRO A 116 -10.95 23.17 -10.99
CA PRO A 116 -11.71 24.16 -10.22
C PRO A 116 -13.16 23.77 -9.91
N ASP A 117 -13.81 23.04 -10.82
CA ASP A 117 -15.22 22.64 -10.71
C ASP A 117 -15.46 21.39 -9.86
N ARG A 118 -14.40 20.63 -9.53
CA ARG A 118 -14.52 19.44 -8.67
C ARG A 118 -14.87 19.86 -7.24
N ASN A 119 -15.78 19.12 -6.60
CA ASN A 119 -16.12 19.30 -5.19
C ASN A 119 -14.92 18.97 -4.29
N VAL A 120 -14.71 19.76 -3.23
CA VAL A 120 -13.65 19.50 -2.26
C VAL A 120 -14.10 18.48 -1.21
N LEU A 121 -13.25 17.52 -0.89
CA LEU A 121 -13.50 16.58 0.20
C LEU A 121 -13.10 17.20 1.54
N PHE A 122 -13.71 16.75 2.65
CA PHE A 122 -13.39 17.28 3.98
C PHE A 122 -11.91 17.08 4.34
N ALA A 123 -11.31 15.94 4.02
CA ALA A 123 -9.90 15.65 4.25
C ALA A 123 -8.96 16.63 3.50
N GLU A 124 -9.27 16.91 2.23
CA GLU A 124 -8.53 17.88 1.42
C GLU A 124 -8.68 19.29 1.99
N ALA A 125 -9.91 19.67 2.36
CA ALA A 125 -10.21 20.94 2.98
C ALA A 125 -9.48 21.10 4.32
N ALA A 126 -9.46 20.07 5.16
CA ALA A 126 -8.77 20.08 6.44
C ALA A 126 -7.27 20.34 6.28
N LYS A 127 -6.62 19.70 5.30
CA LYS A 127 -5.20 19.95 4.97
C LYS A 127 -4.96 21.40 4.57
N ILE A 128 -5.77 21.93 3.66
CA ILE A 128 -5.63 23.31 3.18
C ILE A 128 -5.87 24.31 4.32
N ILE A 129 -6.90 24.09 5.15
CA ILE A 129 -7.23 24.96 6.28
C ILE A 129 -6.14 24.91 7.34
N ALA A 130 -5.69 23.71 7.73
CA ALA A 130 -4.63 23.56 8.72
C ALA A 130 -3.36 24.29 8.28
N ALA A 131 -2.97 24.19 7.00
CA ALA A 131 -1.83 24.92 6.46
C ALA A 131 -2.10 26.44 6.37
N ALA A 132 -3.28 26.86 5.91
CA ALA A 132 -3.60 28.28 5.72
C ALA A 132 -3.65 29.06 7.06
N PHE A 133 -4.10 28.39 8.13
CA PHE A 133 -4.22 28.96 9.47
C PHE A 133 -3.08 28.55 10.42
N ASP A 134 -2.02 27.91 9.90
CA ASP A 134 -0.83 27.49 10.67
C ASP A 134 -1.19 26.68 11.93
N LEU A 135 -2.12 25.73 11.76
CA LEU A 135 -2.56 24.87 12.85
C LEU A 135 -1.49 23.81 13.14
N PRO A 136 -1.20 23.53 14.42
CA PRO A 136 -0.23 22.50 14.78
C PRO A 136 -0.73 21.13 14.32
N THR A 137 0.13 20.38 13.62
CA THR A 137 -0.15 19.03 13.13
C THR A 137 0.91 18.08 13.68
N SER A 138 0.53 16.82 13.90
CA SER A 138 1.45 15.74 14.29
C SER A 138 1.49 14.69 13.19
N PRO A 139 2.68 14.28 12.69
CA PRO A 139 2.77 13.29 11.62
C PRO A 139 2.00 11.99 11.95
N ASP A 140 1.30 11.46 10.96
CA ASP A 140 0.53 10.22 11.06
C ASP A 140 0.65 9.42 9.76
N ALA A 141 0.48 8.09 9.83
CA ALA A 141 0.50 7.21 8.67
C ALA A 141 -0.72 7.43 7.75
N ILE A 142 -1.85 7.90 8.31
CA ILE A 142 -3.02 8.31 7.53
C ILE A 142 -2.84 9.78 7.16
N TRP A 143 -2.67 10.06 5.86
CA TRP A 143 -2.25 11.39 5.37
C TRP A 143 -3.14 12.55 5.84
N TYR A 144 -4.47 12.34 5.99
CA TYR A 144 -5.40 13.41 6.35
C TYR A 144 -5.54 13.61 7.86
N LYS A 145 -5.21 12.58 8.65
CA LYS A 145 -5.44 12.55 10.10
C LYS A 145 -4.79 13.71 10.85
N PRO A 146 -3.53 14.12 10.58
CA PRO A 146 -2.91 15.26 11.25
C PRO A 146 -3.72 16.54 11.13
N PHE A 147 -4.35 16.75 9.98
CA PHE A 147 -5.08 17.98 9.64
C PHE A 147 -6.49 17.98 10.23
N VAL A 148 -7.18 16.83 10.17
CA VAL A 148 -8.48 16.66 10.81
C VAL A 148 -8.34 16.79 12.34
N ASP A 149 -7.28 16.22 12.92
CA ASP A 149 -6.94 16.39 14.33
C ASP A 149 -6.69 17.86 14.69
N ALA A 150 -5.96 18.59 13.84
CA ALA A 150 -5.71 20.01 14.05
C ALA A 150 -7.02 20.82 14.10
N LEU A 151 -7.98 20.55 13.21
CA LEU A 151 -9.32 21.17 13.27
C LEU A 151 -10.09 20.75 14.53
N ARG A 152 -10.01 19.48 14.92
CA ARG A 152 -10.66 18.97 16.13
C ARG A 152 -10.19 19.70 17.38
N THR A 153 -8.88 19.93 17.55
CA THR A 153 -8.34 20.68 18.71
C THR A 153 -8.89 22.10 18.82
N ARG A 154 -9.45 22.62 17.73
CA ARG A 154 -10.09 23.94 17.64
C ARG A 154 -11.62 23.88 17.63
N ASN A 155 -12.22 22.71 17.88
CA ASN A 155 -13.67 22.46 17.74
C ASN A 155 -14.21 22.83 16.36
N ALA A 156 -13.37 22.72 15.33
CA ALA A 156 -13.64 23.16 13.97
C ALA A 156 -14.00 22.00 13.02
N VAL A 157 -14.48 20.88 13.55
CA VAL A 157 -15.08 19.78 12.77
C VAL A 157 -16.60 19.89 12.89
N PRO A 158 -17.33 20.20 11.81
CA PRO A 158 -18.78 20.33 11.88
C PRO A 158 -19.45 19.00 12.27
N PRO A 159 -20.51 19.01 13.10
CA PRO A 159 -21.15 17.79 13.61
C PRO A 159 -21.87 16.94 12.55
N SER A 160 -22.09 17.49 11.35
CA SER A 160 -22.64 16.80 10.19
C SER A 160 -21.59 16.01 9.41
N ILE A 161 -20.30 16.36 9.52
CA ILE A 161 -19.22 15.59 8.90
C ILE A 161 -19.20 14.22 9.55
N ARG A 162 -19.47 13.19 8.75
CA ARG A 162 -19.40 11.79 9.20
C ARG A 162 -18.16 11.08 8.71
N ASP A 163 -17.60 11.50 7.58
CA ASP A 163 -16.52 10.82 6.87
C ASP A 163 -15.51 11.87 6.33
N PRO A 164 -14.19 11.67 6.48
CA PRO A 164 -13.17 12.52 5.84
C PRO A 164 -13.27 12.59 4.30
N GLY A 165 -13.82 11.54 3.66
CA GLY A 165 -14.13 11.53 2.22
C GLY A 165 -15.40 12.29 1.84
N GLN A 166 -16.18 12.79 2.80
CA GLN A 166 -17.42 13.52 2.53
C GLN A 166 -17.14 14.82 1.77
N LYS A 167 -17.97 15.11 0.75
CA LYS A 167 -17.98 16.41 0.07
C LYS A 167 -18.37 17.50 1.07
N LEU A 168 -17.53 18.53 1.21
CA LEU A 168 -17.77 19.63 2.14
C LEU A 168 -18.89 20.54 1.62
N THR A 169 -19.87 20.88 2.45
CA THR A 169 -20.91 21.86 2.09
C THR A 169 -20.50 23.29 2.44
N ARG A 170 -21.18 24.27 1.81
CA ARG A 170 -20.95 25.71 2.11
C ARG A 170 -21.23 26.05 3.57
N GLY A 171 -22.29 25.49 4.15
CA GLY A 171 -22.64 25.70 5.56
C GLY A 171 -21.60 25.11 6.51
N GLU A 172 -21.10 23.91 6.22
CA GLU A 172 -20.03 23.26 6.99
C GLU A 172 -18.74 24.08 6.92
N MET A 173 -18.34 24.54 5.74
CA MET A 173 -17.17 25.42 5.57
C MET A 173 -17.29 26.69 6.43
N ALA A 174 -18.46 27.34 6.45
CA ALA A 174 -18.69 28.51 7.29
C ALA A 174 -18.55 28.17 8.78
N ALA A 175 -19.05 27.00 9.20
CA ALA A 175 -18.91 26.52 10.56
C ALA A 175 -17.44 26.27 10.95
N VAL A 176 -16.61 25.73 10.04
CA VAL A 176 -15.16 25.56 10.29
C VAL A 176 -14.50 26.92 10.53
N LEU A 177 -14.71 27.89 9.64
CA LEU A 177 -14.09 29.21 9.77
C LEU A 177 -14.56 29.95 11.03
N HIS A 178 -15.84 29.88 11.35
CA HIS A 178 -16.39 30.49 12.56
C HIS A 178 -15.84 29.85 13.84
N ALA A 179 -15.67 28.51 13.87
CA ALA A 179 -15.03 27.82 14.99
C ALA A 179 -13.56 28.21 15.17
N LEU A 180 -12.79 28.27 14.07
CA LEU A 180 -11.40 28.74 14.09
C LEU A 180 -11.28 30.18 14.60
N ALA A 181 -12.34 30.96 14.44
CA ALA A 181 -12.46 32.31 14.96
C ALA A 181 -12.81 32.43 16.46
N GLY A 182 -12.95 31.30 17.15
CA GLY A 182 -13.38 31.25 18.55
C GLY A 182 -14.90 31.38 18.72
N GLY A 183 -15.66 31.29 17.63
CA GLY A 183 -17.12 31.23 17.66
C GLY A 183 -17.62 29.92 18.26
N THR A 184 -18.74 29.97 18.97
CA THR A 184 -19.43 28.76 19.43
C THR A 184 -20.20 28.16 18.26
N THR A 185 -19.71 27.05 17.73
CA THR A 185 -20.53 26.19 16.87
C THR A 185 -21.40 25.29 17.76
N THR A 186 -22.47 24.73 17.22
CA THR A 186 -23.13 23.55 17.83
C THR A 186 -22.19 22.34 17.69
N SER A 187 -20.97 22.39 18.21
CA SER A 187 -20.08 21.24 18.22
C SER A 187 -20.59 20.24 19.25
N SER A 188 -20.69 18.98 18.86
CA SER A 188 -20.72 17.91 19.85
C SER A 188 -19.28 17.68 20.32
N ASP A 189 -19.09 17.41 21.62
CA ASP A 189 -17.85 16.86 22.23
C ASP A 189 -17.41 15.49 21.63
N ARG A 190 -17.95 15.11 20.46
CA ARG A 190 -17.58 13.90 19.74
C ARG A 190 -16.14 14.05 19.26
N GLY A 191 -15.24 13.37 19.95
CA GLY A 191 -13.88 13.14 19.49
C GLY A 191 -13.85 12.19 18.29
N LEU A 192 -12.67 12.02 17.70
CA LEU A 192 -12.45 11.04 16.64
C LEU A 192 -12.73 9.59 17.08
N ASP A 193 -12.80 9.36 18.38
CA ASP A 193 -13.14 8.08 18.99
C ASP A 193 -14.65 7.73 18.87
N ASP A 194 -15.50 8.69 18.48
CA ASP A 194 -16.94 8.47 18.19
C ASP A 194 -17.24 8.26 16.69
N PHE A 195 -16.24 8.38 15.82
CA PHE A 195 -16.36 7.98 14.41
C PHE A 195 -16.03 6.50 14.29
N ASP A 196 -17.07 5.66 14.33
CA ASP A 196 -17.01 4.24 13.94
C ASP A 196 -16.76 4.03 12.43
N VAL A 197 -16.21 5.05 11.75
CA VAL A 197 -15.92 5.02 10.31
C VAL A 197 -14.70 4.17 10.02
N SER A 198 -13.70 4.14 10.90
CA SER A 198 -12.57 3.23 10.71
C SER A 198 -13.01 1.77 10.84
N GLN A 199 -13.89 1.39 11.77
CA GLN A 199 -14.39 0.01 11.84
C GLN A 199 -15.39 -0.29 10.73
N ALA A 200 -16.29 0.63 10.37
CA ALA A 200 -17.24 0.41 9.28
C ALA A 200 -16.54 0.30 7.91
N GLU A 201 -15.57 1.17 7.65
CA GLU A 201 -14.72 1.14 6.46
C GLU A 201 -13.82 -0.11 6.47
N GLN A 202 -13.17 -0.42 7.60
CA GLN A 202 -12.40 -1.66 7.74
C GLN A 202 -13.28 -2.89 7.55
N LYS A 203 -14.51 -2.86 8.06
CA LYS A 203 -15.46 -3.97 7.93
C LYS A 203 -15.98 -4.11 6.51
N GLU A 204 -16.15 -3.00 5.78
CA GLU A 204 -16.51 -3.04 4.37
C GLU A 204 -15.33 -3.52 3.51
N TRP A 205 -14.11 -3.06 3.78
CA TRP A 205 -12.90 -3.61 3.15
C TRP A 205 -12.72 -5.09 3.44
N GLU A 206 -12.89 -5.50 4.70
CA GLU A 206 -12.81 -6.92 5.08
C GLU A 206 -13.92 -7.72 4.37
N ARG A 207 -15.14 -7.17 4.26
CA ARG A 207 -16.23 -7.79 3.51
C ARG A 207 -15.89 -7.95 2.02
N ARG A 208 -15.27 -6.94 1.38
CA ARG A 208 -14.84 -7.00 -0.02
C ARG A 208 -13.71 -8.02 -0.21
N ILE A 209 -12.73 -8.03 0.68
CA ILE A 209 -11.61 -8.99 0.65
C ILE A 209 -12.12 -10.43 0.90
N ASP A 210 -13.03 -10.62 1.85
CA ASP A 210 -13.71 -11.90 2.08
C ASP A 210 -14.52 -12.35 0.86
N ALA A 211 -15.23 -11.41 0.21
CA ALA A 211 -15.95 -11.69 -1.02
C ALA A 211 -15.01 -12.15 -2.14
N ALA A 212 -13.86 -11.49 -2.31
CA ALA A 212 -12.83 -11.84 -3.30
C ALA A 212 -12.26 -13.26 -3.10
N LEU A 213 -12.27 -13.76 -1.87
CA LEU A 213 -11.76 -15.08 -1.49
C LEU A 213 -12.87 -16.10 -1.21
N THR A 214 -14.13 -15.72 -1.41
CA THR A 214 -15.28 -16.55 -1.04
C THR A 214 -15.19 -17.91 -1.74
N PRO A 215 -15.29 -19.02 -0.97
CA PRO A 215 -15.25 -20.36 -1.55
C PRO A 215 -16.34 -20.56 -2.60
N ALA A 216 -15.95 -21.05 -3.77
CA ALA A 216 -16.84 -21.42 -4.85
C ALA A 216 -16.88 -22.94 -5.02
N SER A 217 -18.02 -23.47 -5.45
CA SER A 217 -18.13 -24.88 -5.84
C SER A 217 -17.19 -25.16 -7.01
N CYS A 218 -16.28 -26.11 -6.83
CA CYS A 218 -15.42 -26.60 -7.89
C CYS A 218 -15.78 -28.06 -8.23
N PRO A 219 -16.58 -28.32 -9.28
CA PRO A 219 -16.96 -29.67 -9.63
C PRO A 219 -15.74 -30.52 -9.99
N ASP A 220 -15.77 -31.78 -9.60
CA ASP A 220 -14.75 -32.75 -10.02
C ASP A 220 -15.06 -33.18 -11.45
N VAL A 221 -14.28 -32.65 -12.39
CA VAL A 221 -14.44 -32.91 -13.81
C VAL A 221 -13.26 -33.76 -14.25
N PRO A 222 -13.48 -34.88 -14.99
CA PRO A 222 -12.40 -35.71 -15.47
C PRO A 222 -11.30 -34.91 -16.17
N PRO A 223 -10.02 -35.28 -15.97
CA PRO A 223 -8.91 -34.64 -16.67
C PRO A 223 -9.12 -34.71 -18.18
N PRO A 224 -8.77 -33.65 -18.92
CA PRO A 224 -8.87 -33.64 -20.37
C PRO A 224 -8.02 -34.76 -20.98
N VAL A 225 -8.62 -35.52 -21.90
CA VAL A 225 -7.91 -36.54 -22.69
C VAL A 225 -7.39 -35.89 -23.96
N PHE A 226 -6.07 -35.90 -24.14
CA PHE A 226 -5.44 -35.26 -25.29
C PHE A 226 -5.13 -36.26 -26.42
N PRO A 227 -5.21 -35.84 -27.70
CA PRO A 227 -4.81 -36.66 -28.82
C PRO A 227 -3.33 -37.08 -28.77
N LYS A 228 -2.99 -38.16 -29.47
CA LYS A 228 -1.59 -38.59 -29.63
C LYS A 228 -0.75 -37.44 -30.22
N GLY A 229 0.40 -37.17 -29.60
CA GLY A 229 1.30 -36.09 -30.00
C GLY A 229 1.10 -34.78 -29.23
N TYR A 230 0.16 -34.72 -28.30
CA TYR A 230 0.03 -33.61 -27.35
C TYR A 230 0.91 -33.89 -26.12
N TYR A 231 1.44 -32.82 -25.54
CA TYR A 231 2.15 -32.90 -24.27
C TYR A 231 1.18 -33.15 -23.10
N THR A 232 1.48 -34.14 -22.27
CA THR A 232 0.58 -34.61 -21.18
C THR A 232 1.17 -34.40 -19.79
N GLY A 233 2.37 -33.85 -19.68
CA GLY A 233 3.02 -33.57 -18.40
C GLY A 233 2.49 -32.31 -17.69
N PRO A 234 3.17 -31.89 -16.60
CA PRO A 234 2.85 -30.69 -15.82
C PRO A 234 3.00 -29.40 -16.63
N LEU A 235 2.23 -28.37 -16.25
CA LEU A 235 2.28 -27.02 -16.84
C LEU A 235 2.33 -25.98 -15.73
N ILE A 236 3.26 -25.03 -15.85
CA ILE A 236 3.27 -23.79 -15.07
C ILE A 236 2.97 -22.64 -16.02
N ASP A 237 1.86 -21.94 -15.80
CA ASP A 237 1.45 -20.77 -16.58
C ASP A 237 2.18 -19.53 -16.06
N THR A 238 3.20 -19.05 -16.76
CA THR A 238 4.02 -17.94 -16.25
C THR A 238 3.43 -16.56 -16.53
N HIS A 239 2.18 -16.47 -16.98
CA HIS A 239 1.52 -15.19 -17.22
C HIS A 239 0.00 -15.25 -16.94
N LEU A 240 -0.40 -14.85 -15.73
CA LEU A 240 -1.81 -14.74 -15.31
C LEU A 240 -2.06 -13.41 -14.59
N HIS A 241 -2.97 -12.58 -15.11
CA HIS A 241 -3.42 -11.39 -14.37
C HIS A 241 -4.51 -11.75 -13.37
N VAL A 242 -4.34 -11.27 -12.13
CA VAL A 242 -5.38 -11.34 -11.11
C VAL A 242 -6.29 -10.12 -11.27
N PRO A 243 -7.63 -10.29 -11.30
CA PRO A 243 -8.54 -9.16 -11.40
C PRO A 243 -8.42 -8.23 -10.18
N ALA A 244 -8.70 -6.94 -10.38
CA ALA A 244 -8.75 -5.98 -9.29
C ALA A 244 -9.95 -6.25 -8.36
N ILE A 245 -9.85 -5.76 -7.13
CA ILE A 245 -11.03 -5.55 -6.27
C ILE A 245 -11.65 -4.19 -6.61
N ASP A 246 -12.92 -3.99 -6.27
CA ASP A 246 -13.54 -2.66 -6.29
C ASP A 246 -12.78 -1.73 -5.34
N ASP A 247 -12.13 -0.72 -5.92
CA ASP A 247 -11.29 0.29 -5.28
C ASP A 247 -12.08 1.54 -4.86
N SER A 248 -13.37 1.60 -5.20
CA SER A 248 -14.25 2.71 -4.78
C SER A 248 -14.22 2.89 -3.27
N SER A 249 -14.16 4.15 -2.83
CA SER A 249 -14.21 4.45 -1.40
C SER A 249 -15.49 3.87 -0.78
N PRO A 250 -15.43 3.12 0.35
CA PRO A 250 -16.61 2.56 0.99
C PRO A 250 -17.71 3.61 1.24
N GLY A 251 -18.86 3.43 0.58
CA GLY A 251 -20.00 4.34 0.69
C GLY A 251 -20.08 5.46 -0.36
N SER A 252 -19.15 5.53 -1.31
CA SER A 252 -19.33 6.34 -2.51
C SER A 252 -20.46 5.75 -3.37
N MET A 253 -21.33 6.62 -3.88
CA MET A 253 -22.36 6.27 -4.88
C MET A 253 -21.90 6.69 -6.28
N ASP A 254 -20.60 6.56 -6.54
CA ASP A 254 -20.03 6.87 -7.85
C ASP A 254 -20.11 5.59 -8.72
N ASP A 255 -21.33 5.26 -9.15
CA ASP A 255 -21.61 4.19 -10.12
C ASP A 255 -21.37 4.65 -11.58
N GLU A 256 -21.00 5.93 -11.81
CA GLU A 256 -21.07 6.57 -13.13
C GLU A 256 -19.82 6.40 -14.02
N GLU A 257 -18.70 5.85 -13.51
CA GLU A 257 -17.43 5.70 -14.27
C GLU A 257 -16.93 4.25 -14.40
N ARG A 258 -17.76 3.23 -14.16
CA ARG A 258 -17.33 1.83 -14.38
C ARG A 258 -17.37 1.46 -15.85
N GLU A 259 -16.23 1.09 -16.42
CA GLU A 259 -16.14 0.47 -17.74
C GLU A 259 -16.94 -0.85 -17.74
N PRO A 260 -18.08 -0.93 -18.46
CA PRO A 260 -18.99 -2.06 -18.34
C PRO A 260 -18.48 -3.32 -19.04
N GLU A 261 -17.47 -3.18 -19.89
CA GLU A 261 -16.89 -4.26 -20.69
C GLU A 261 -15.37 -4.32 -20.47
N GLY A 262 -14.83 -5.52 -20.23
CA GLY A 262 -13.39 -5.73 -20.24
C GLY A 262 -12.83 -5.56 -21.65
N ARG A 263 -11.54 -5.23 -21.77
CA ARG A 263 -10.77 -5.09 -23.02
C ARG A 263 -10.89 -6.32 -23.92
N PHE A 264 -11.06 -7.50 -23.31
CA PHE A 264 -11.24 -8.77 -24.03
C PHE A 264 -12.71 -9.14 -24.31
N GLY A 265 -13.64 -8.18 -24.19
CA GLY A 265 -15.06 -8.35 -24.48
C GLY A 265 -15.83 -9.06 -23.36
N GLY A 266 -17.11 -8.70 -23.18
CA GLY A 266 -17.92 -9.19 -22.06
C GLY A 266 -17.61 -8.47 -20.74
N PRO A 267 -18.27 -8.85 -19.63
CA PRO A 267 -18.16 -8.12 -18.38
C PRO A 267 -16.74 -8.13 -17.82
N MET A 268 -16.27 -6.96 -17.37
CA MET A 268 -15.01 -6.81 -16.64
C MET A 268 -14.99 -7.67 -15.38
N ALA A 269 -13.88 -8.35 -15.11
CA ALA A 269 -13.68 -9.19 -13.95
C ALA A 269 -13.34 -8.34 -12.73
N ILE A 270 -14.18 -8.43 -11.69
CA ILE A 270 -13.97 -7.75 -10.41
C ILE A 270 -14.03 -8.80 -9.30
N LEU A 271 -12.94 -8.90 -8.55
CA LEU A 271 -12.84 -9.80 -7.41
C LEU A 271 -13.84 -9.40 -6.33
N GLY A 272 -14.66 -10.36 -5.91
CA GLY A 272 -15.67 -10.18 -4.87
C GLY A 272 -17.03 -9.74 -5.37
N GLU A 273 -17.15 -9.42 -6.67
CA GLU A 273 -18.44 -9.12 -7.30
C GLU A 273 -18.88 -10.26 -8.22
N ASN A 274 -18.19 -10.45 -9.34
CA ASN A 274 -18.57 -11.40 -10.38
C ASN A 274 -17.58 -12.57 -10.51
N THR A 275 -16.38 -12.44 -9.96
CA THR A 275 -15.39 -13.53 -9.83
C THR A 275 -14.75 -13.58 -8.43
N SER A 276 -13.95 -14.61 -8.17
CA SER A 276 -13.23 -14.81 -6.91
C SER A 276 -11.97 -15.63 -7.15
N MET A 277 -11.00 -15.56 -6.24
CA MET A 277 -9.81 -16.40 -6.30
C MET A 277 -10.12 -17.88 -6.24
N SER A 278 -11.21 -18.27 -5.55
CA SER A 278 -11.68 -19.66 -5.53
C SER A 278 -12.14 -20.15 -6.91
N LYS A 279 -12.85 -19.31 -7.67
CA LYS A 279 -13.25 -19.62 -9.05
C LYS A 279 -12.01 -19.74 -9.96
N ILE A 280 -11.05 -18.83 -9.83
CA ILE A 280 -9.80 -18.86 -10.60
C ILE A 280 -9.00 -20.14 -10.29
N ALA A 281 -8.83 -20.47 -9.00
CA ALA A 281 -8.18 -21.71 -8.58
C ALA A 281 -8.89 -22.95 -9.13
N CYS A 282 -10.23 -22.95 -9.18
CA CYS A 282 -11.00 -24.02 -9.79
C CYS A 282 -10.71 -24.18 -11.28
N THR A 283 -10.61 -23.07 -12.02
CA THR A 283 -10.25 -23.08 -13.44
C THR A 283 -8.86 -23.69 -13.67
N LEU A 284 -7.86 -23.24 -12.91
CA LEU A 284 -6.50 -23.79 -12.95
C LEU A 284 -6.47 -25.31 -12.67
N LYS A 285 -7.23 -25.75 -11.65
CA LYS A 285 -7.41 -27.16 -11.33
C LYS A 285 -8.03 -27.94 -12.50
N GLN A 286 -9.09 -27.41 -13.10
CA GLN A 286 -9.84 -28.10 -14.15
C GLN A 286 -9.11 -28.15 -15.49
N GLU A 287 -8.30 -27.15 -15.82
CA GLU A 287 -7.46 -27.16 -17.03
C GLU A 287 -6.17 -27.97 -16.85
N GLY A 288 -5.77 -28.25 -15.59
CA GLY A 288 -4.59 -29.05 -15.27
C GLY A 288 -3.29 -28.24 -15.23
N THR A 289 -3.38 -26.95 -14.87
CA THR A 289 -2.24 -26.07 -14.59
C THR A 289 -1.84 -26.26 -13.13
N THR A 290 -0.58 -26.61 -12.88
CA THR A 290 -0.10 -26.98 -11.53
C THR A 290 0.35 -25.79 -10.71
N ARG A 291 0.78 -24.71 -11.37
CA ARG A 291 1.16 -23.44 -10.75
C ARG A 291 1.09 -22.31 -11.78
N ASN A 292 1.06 -21.06 -11.35
CA ASN A 292 1.18 -19.90 -12.23
C ASN A 292 2.04 -18.78 -11.62
N PHE A 293 2.47 -17.83 -12.44
CA PHE A 293 2.90 -16.50 -12.00
C PHE A 293 1.68 -15.57 -12.08
N ALA A 294 1.19 -15.17 -10.91
CA ALA A 294 0.00 -14.37 -10.73
C ALA A 294 0.36 -12.92 -10.44
N PHE A 295 -0.05 -12.04 -11.33
CA PHE A 295 0.16 -10.61 -11.26
C PHE A 295 -0.96 -9.95 -10.46
N PHE A 296 -0.66 -9.55 -9.22
CA PHE A 296 -1.61 -8.90 -8.32
C PHE A 296 -1.51 -7.38 -8.48
N PRO A 297 -2.56 -6.70 -8.97
CA PRO A 297 -2.56 -5.24 -9.07
C PRO A 297 -2.55 -4.62 -7.68
N VAL A 298 -1.67 -3.64 -7.46
CA VAL A 298 -1.57 -2.83 -6.25
C VAL A 298 -1.60 -1.35 -6.60
N TYR A 299 -2.74 -0.72 -6.33
CA TYR A 299 -3.00 0.70 -6.53
C TYR A 299 -2.55 1.53 -5.32
N ASP A 300 -2.27 2.82 -5.53
CA ASP A 300 -1.78 3.71 -4.47
C ASP A 300 -2.87 4.15 -3.49
N GLU A 301 -4.14 4.07 -3.88
CA GLU A 301 -5.29 4.35 -3.03
C GLU A 301 -5.56 3.24 -2.01
N ILE A 302 -5.31 1.97 -2.40
CA ILE A 302 -5.66 0.78 -1.61
C ILE A 302 -4.50 -0.23 -1.43
N PRO A 303 -3.25 0.21 -1.16
CA PRO A 303 -2.09 -0.65 -1.26
C PRO A 303 -2.11 -1.79 -0.25
N LYS A 304 -2.60 -1.52 0.97
CA LYS A 304 -2.68 -2.56 2.02
C LYS A 304 -3.72 -3.63 1.67
N GLN A 305 -4.90 -3.21 1.20
CA GLN A 305 -6.01 -4.10 0.87
C GLN A 305 -5.66 -4.98 -0.34
N ALA A 306 -5.05 -4.39 -1.37
CA ALA A 306 -4.57 -5.13 -2.53
C ALA A 306 -3.53 -6.20 -2.15
N VAL A 307 -2.56 -5.84 -1.29
CA VAL A 307 -1.55 -6.81 -0.81
C VAL A 307 -2.17 -7.89 0.08
N GLN A 308 -3.21 -7.56 0.87
CA GLN A 308 -3.94 -8.56 1.67
C GLN A 308 -4.61 -9.63 0.81
N ILE A 309 -5.12 -9.28 -0.39
CA ILE A 309 -5.64 -10.27 -1.35
C ILE A 309 -4.54 -11.25 -1.76
N ALA A 310 -3.35 -10.74 -2.10
CA ALA A 310 -2.20 -11.59 -2.44
C ALA A 310 -1.83 -12.52 -1.27
N ARG A 311 -1.66 -11.97 -0.06
CA ARG A 311 -1.34 -12.74 1.16
C ARG A 311 -2.36 -13.85 1.41
N ARG A 312 -3.64 -13.52 1.47
CA ARG A 312 -4.71 -14.48 1.80
C ARG A 312 -4.92 -15.50 0.68
N THR A 313 -4.65 -15.12 -0.58
CA THR A 313 -4.61 -16.10 -1.68
C THR A 313 -3.49 -17.10 -1.47
N MET A 314 -2.28 -16.65 -1.11
CA MET A 314 -1.15 -17.56 -0.85
C MET A 314 -1.43 -18.48 0.34
N GLN A 315 -2.19 -18.03 1.35
CA GLN A 315 -2.60 -18.87 2.47
C GLN A 315 -3.64 -19.93 2.05
N ALA A 316 -4.59 -19.56 1.19
CA ALA A 316 -5.69 -20.44 0.79
C ALA A 316 -5.32 -21.42 -0.34
N TYR A 317 -4.43 -21.02 -1.25
CA TYR A 317 -4.09 -21.74 -2.48
C TYR A 317 -2.57 -21.72 -2.80
N PRO A 318 -1.68 -22.03 -1.84
CA PRO A 318 -0.22 -21.90 -2.00
C PRO A 318 0.36 -22.77 -3.12
N GLU A 319 -0.32 -23.85 -3.52
CA GLU A 319 0.13 -24.74 -4.56
C GLU A 319 -0.02 -24.15 -5.96
N PHE A 320 -1.04 -23.30 -6.16
CA PHE A 320 -1.44 -22.82 -7.49
C PHE A 320 -0.81 -21.49 -7.87
N PHE A 321 -0.58 -20.58 -6.94
CA PHE A 321 -0.21 -19.20 -7.28
C PHE A 321 1.21 -18.85 -6.82
N THR A 322 1.89 -18.06 -7.65
CA THR A 322 3.18 -17.42 -7.33
C THR A 322 2.97 -15.92 -7.46
N PRO A 323 3.05 -15.14 -6.37
CA PRO A 323 2.61 -13.75 -6.39
C PRO A 323 3.68 -12.84 -6.98
N PHE A 324 3.30 -12.06 -7.98
CA PHE A 324 4.07 -10.95 -8.53
C PHE A 324 3.38 -9.63 -8.19
N LEU A 325 4.16 -8.66 -7.72
CA LEU A 325 3.68 -7.31 -7.45
C LEU A 325 3.54 -6.58 -8.78
N MET A 326 2.30 -6.39 -9.23
CA MET A 326 1.99 -5.59 -10.40
C MET A 326 1.49 -4.23 -9.92
N THR A 327 2.20 -3.16 -10.25
CA THR A 327 1.80 -1.80 -9.86
C THR A 327 1.08 -1.13 -11.04
N PRO A 328 -0.26 -1.09 -11.08
CA PRO A 328 -0.97 -0.15 -11.92
C PRO A 328 -0.62 1.27 -11.45
N GLY A 329 -0.11 2.11 -12.36
CA GLY A 329 0.09 3.53 -12.04
C GLY A 329 -1.24 4.23 -11.77
N PRO A 330 -1.22 5.42 -11.15
CA PRO A 330 -2.43 6.21 -10.92
C PRO A 330 -2.96 6.66 -12.29
N ASP A 331 -4.14 6.17 -12.67
CA ASP A 331 -4.94 6.64 -13.80
C ASP A 331 -4.24 6.72 -15.19
N ASP A 332 -3.42 5.71 -15.53
CA ASP A 332 -2.84 5.52 -16.88
C ASP A 332 -1.81 6.56 -17.37
N GLU A 333 -1.12 7.31 -16.51
CA GLU A 333 -0.06 8.25 -16.93
C GLU A 333 1.38 7.71 -16.80
N VAL A 334 1.65 6.73 -15.92
CA VAL A 334 2.99 6.16 -15.69
C VAL A 334 2.88 4.63 -15.56
N PRO A 335 3.81 3.83 -16.13
CA PRO A 335 3.67 2.37 -16.17
C PRO A 335 3.91 1.68 -14.82
N THR A 336 4.35 2.42 -13.81
CA THR A 336 4.66 1.92 -12.46
C THR A 336 4.61 3.04 -11.41
N LEU A 337 4.64 2.65 -10.14
CA LEU A 337 4.74 3.53 -8.98
C LEU A 337 6.21 3.80 -8.61
N ASP A 338 6.45 4.86 -7.82
CA ASP A 338 7.79 5.30 -7.45
C ASP A 338 8.50 4.35 -6.45
N ALA A 339 9.83 4.50 -6.32
CA ALA A 339 10.64 3.67 -5.45
C ALA A 339 10.17 3.67 -3.97
N PRO A 340 9.90 4.82 -3.32
CA PRO A 340 9.33 4.83 -1.97
C PRO A 340 8.02 4.04 -1.83
N PHE A 341 7.13 4.13 -2.81
CA PHE A 341 5.88 3.38 -2.81
C PHE A 341 6.13 1.87 -2.90
N VAL A 342 6.96 1.43 -3.85
CA VAL A 342 7.32 0.02 -4.00
C VAL A 342 7.95 -0.51 -2.71
N GLU A 343 8.84 0.25 -2.07
CA GLU A 343 9.42 -0.12 -0.78
C GLU A 343 8.35 -0.27 0.31
N ASN A 344 7.42 0.69 0.40
CA ASN A 344 6.33 0.65 1.36
C ASN A 344 5.41 -0.56 1.15
N VAL A 345 5.05 -0.88 -0.09
CA VAL A 345 4.23 -2.06 -0.42
C VAL A 345 4.93 -3.36 -0.02
N LEU A 346 6.21 -3.51 -0.36
CA LEU A 346 6.99 -4.69 0.00
C LEU A 346 7.19 -4.81 1.52
N SER A 347 7.13 -3.69 2.26
CA SER A 347 7.25 -3.67 3.72
C SER A 347 6.03 -4.21 4.46
N TYR A 348 4.83 -4.21 3.85
CA TYR A 348 3.62 -4.72 4.51
C TYR A 348 3.73 -6.20 4.87
N TYR A 349 4.26 -7.01 3.96
CA TYR A 349 4.52 -8.44 4.16
C TYR A 349 5.83 -8.84 3.48
N PRO A 350 6.97 -8.65 4.16
CA PRO A 350 8.29 -8.95 3.60
C PRO A 350 8.38 -10.39 3.10
N GLY A 351 8.84 -10.55 1.86
CA GLY A 351 9.01 -11.87 1.23
C GLY A 351 7.76 -12.46 0.58
N LEU A 352 6.60 -11.79 0.66
CA LEU A 352 5.35 -12.26 0.04
C LEU A 352 5.51 -12.46 -1.48
N PHE A 353 6.04 -11.46 -2.19
CA PHE A 353 6.16 -11.46 -3.65
C PHE A 353 7.42 -12.18 -4.12
N GLU A 354 7.32 -12.96 -5.21
CA GLU A 354 8.45 -13.60 -5.90
C GLU A 354 8.97 -12.77 -7.08
N GLY A 355 8.17 -11.83 -7.57
CA GLY A 355 8.56 -10.93 -8.64
C GLY A 355 7.84 -9.59 -8.62
N TYR A 356 8.30 -8.72 -9.49
CA TYR A 356 7.85 -7.35 -9.68
C TYR A 356 7.56 -7.11 -11.16
N GLY A 357 6.40 -6.52 -11.44
CA GLY A 357 5.76 -6.50 -12.75
C GLY A 357 4.55 -7.43 -12.79
N GLU A 358 3.91 -7.66 -13.94
CA GLU A 358 4.26 -7.14 -15.27
C GLU A 358 4.23 -5.60 -15.31
N ILE A 359 5.27 -5.00 -15.88
CA ILE A 359 5.31 -3.55 -16.13
C ILE A 359 5.17 -3.33 -17.63
N GLY A 360 4.05 -2.75 -18.03
CA GLY A 360 3.75 -2.37 -19.40
C GLY A 360 4.42 -1.04 -19.77
N LEU A 361 5.53 -1.09 -20.49
CA LEU A 361 6.37 0.07 -20.83
C LEU A 361 5.96 0.77 -22.14
N TYR A 362 4.91 0.27 -22.80
CA TYR A 362 4.38 0.85 -24.03
C TYR A 362 3.52 2.10 -23.75
N ASP A 363 3.54 3.04 -24.69
CA ASP A 363 2.67 4.21 -24.67
C ASP A 363 1.23 3.79 -25.04
N ILE A 364 0.29 3.97 -24.11
CA ILE A 364 -1.13 3.71 -24.36
C ILE A 364 -1.75 5.00 -24.92
N GLU A 365 -2.05 4.99 -26.22
CA GLU A 365 -2.81 6.04 -26.90
C GLU A 365 -2.25 7.47 -26.75
N GLY A 366 -0.95 7.63 -26.46
CA GLY A 366 -0.31 8.93 -26.26
C GLY A 366 -0.50 9.51 -24.86
N VAL A 367 -1.02 8.72 -23.91
CA VAL A 367 -1.37 9.14 -22.54
C VAL A 367 -0.20 8.91 -21.58
N ARG A 368 0.47 7.75 -21.68
CA ARG A 368 1.57 7.37 -20.77
C ARG A 368 2.88 8.06 -21.13
N GLY A 369 3.13 8.32 -22.41
CA GLY A 369 4.48 8.71 -22.84
C GLY A 369 5.48 7.54 -22.76
N ASP A 370 6.67 7.75 -23.32
CA ASP A 370 7.64 6.69 -23.57
C ASP A 370 8.53 6.43 -22.33
N PHE A 371 8.33 5.30 -21.64
CA PHE A 371 9.07 4.92 -20.42
C PHE A 371 9.96 3.70 -20.65
N PRO A 372 11.17 3.90 -21.19
CA PRO A 372 12.07 2.79 -21.45
C PRO A 372 12.57 2.14 -20.15
N PRO A 373 13.02 0.87 -20.19
CA PRO A 373 13.56 0.16 -19.03
C PRO A 373 14.72 0.88 -18.32
N ASP A 374 15.47 1.74 -19.01
CA ASP A 374 16.57 2.51 -18.44
C ASP A 374 16.19 3.95 -18.07
N ALA A 375 14.89 4.25 -17.95
CA ALA A 375 14.44 5.52 -17.41
C ALA A 375 14.84 5.68 -15.94
N ALA A 376 15.08 6.92 -15.51
CA ALA A 376 15.45 7.25 -14.12
C ALA A 376 14.48 6.68 -13.09
N LEU A 377 13.20 6.57 -13.46
CA LEU A 377 12.17 5.92 -12.64
C LEU A 377 12.58 4.50 -12.19
N PHE A 378 13.18 3.71 -13.07
CA PHE A 378 13.61 2.35 -12.76
C PHE A 378 14.97 2.27 -12.08
N GLU A 379 15.85 3.27 -12.29
CA GLU A 379 17.16 3.32 -11.64
C GLU A 379 17.04 3.27 -10.11
N ASP A 380 16.01 3.91 -9.54
CA ASP A 380 15.74 3.89 -8.10
C ASP A 380 15.01 2.62 -7.64
N ILE A 381 14.32 1.91 -8.54
CA ILE A 381 13.54 0.69 -8.25
C ILE A 381 14.43 -0.56 -8.28
N TYR A 382 15.42 -0.65 -9.18
CA TYR A 382 16.28 -1.82 -9.28
C TYR A 382 17.00 -2.19 -7.96
N PRO A 383 17.53 -1.25 -7.16
CA PRO A 383 18.07 -1.56 -5.84
C PRO A 383 17.05 -2.19 -4.89
N ILE A 384 15.78 -1.76 -4.95
CA ILE A 384 14.69 -2.28 -4.12
C ILE A 384 14.37 -3.72 -4.53
N VAL A 385 14.13 -3.96 -5.81
CA VAL A 385 13.87 -5.29 -6.38
C VAL A 385 15.03 -6.23 -6.06
N LYS A 386 16.28 -5.78 -6.22
CA LYS A 386 17.48 -6.57 -5.92
C LYS A 386 17.58 -6.95 -4.44
N ARG A 387 17.36 -5.99 -3.53
CA ARG A 387 17.36 -6.24 -2.08
C ARG A 387 16.27 -7.21 -1.66
N ASN A 388 15.09 -7.11 -2.28
CA ASN A 388 13.94 -7.99 -2.04
C ASN A 388 13.99 -9.29 -2.87
N LYS A 389 15.01 -9.45 -3.73
CA LYS A 389 15.32 -10.66 -4.51
C LYS A 389 14.17 -11.06 -5.45
N LEU A 390 13.54 -10.06 -6.04
CA LEU A 390 12.41 -10.23 -6.94
C LEU A 390 12.89 -10.50 -8.37
N LEU A 391 12.18 -11.39 -9.08
CA LEU A 391 12.25 -11.48 -10.54
C LEU A 391 11.61 -10.21 -11.14
N VAL A 392 12.18 -9.65 -12.21
CA VAL A 392 11.59 -8.48 -12.89
C VAL A 392 10.87 -8.94 -14.14
N TYR A 393 9.62 -8.54 -14.32
CA TYR A 393 8.80 -8.91 -15.47
C TYR A 393 8.39 -7.65 -16.25
N PHE A 394 8.81 -7.54 -17.52
CA PHE A 394 8.52 -6.39 -18.38
C PHE A 394 7.79 -6.77 -19.65
N HIS A 395 6.92 -5.87 -20.10
CA HIS A 395 6.48 -5.76 -21.48
C HIS A 395 7.09 -4.50 -22.09
N PRO A 396 8.19 -4.62 -22.87
CA PRO A 396 8.82 -3.47 -23.50
C PRO A 396 7.88 -2.74 -24.47
N GLY A 397 8.05 -1.44 -24.62
CA GLY A 397 7.39 -0.64 -25.64
C GLY A 397 8.16 -0.58 -26.96
N GLU A 398 7.52 0.02 -27.99
CA GLU A 398 8.14 0.19 -29.31
C GLU A 398 9.47 0.94 -29.19
N GLY A 399 10.53 0.41 -29.80
CA GLY A 399 11.86 1.04 -29.78
C GLY A 399 12.71 0.79 -28.53
N HIS A 400 12.19 0.09 -27.52
CA HIS A 400 12.88 -0.12 -26.23
C HIS A 400 14.03 -1.12 -26.27
N ARG A 401 14.20 -1.87 -27.37
CA ARG A 401 15.22 -2.94 -27.48
C ARG A 401 16.62 -2.49 -27.03
N LYS A 402 17.09 -1.32 -27.46
CA LYS A 402 18.43 -0.81 -27.07
C LYS A 402 18.50 -0.36 -25.62
N ASN A 403 17.40 0.15 -25.07
CA ASN A 403 17.28 0.56 -23.68
C ASN A 403 17.35 -0.68 -22.78
N PHE A 404 16.58 -1.71 -23.13
CA PHE A 404 16.60 -2.96 -22.40
C PHE A 404 17.97 -3.64 -22.44
N GLU A 405 18.65 -3.63 -23.59
CA GLU A 405 20.02 -4.13 -23.70
C GLU A 405 21.02 -3.42 -22.77
N ARG A 406 20.83 -2.11 -22.52
CA ARG A 406 21.63 -1.37 -21.52
C ARG A 406 21.33 -1.83 -20.10
N VAL A 407 20.05 -2.03 -19.77
CA VAL A 407 19.64 -2.54 -18.45
C VAL A 407 20.20 -3.96 -18.22
N LEU A 408 20.08 -4.87 -19.18
CA LEU A 408 20.63 -6.22 -19.08
C LEU A 408 22.14 -6.23 -18.79
N ALA A 409 22.86 -5.27 -19.38
CA ALA A 409 24.29 -5.09 -19.15
C ALA A 409 24.62 -4.44 -17.79
N ALA A 410 23.79 -3.48 -17.35
CA ALA A 410 23.98 -2.75 -16.10
C ALA A 410 23.57 -3.57 -14.86
N GLU A 411 22.60 -4.46 -15.02
CA GLU A 411 21.98 -5.24 -13.95
C GLU A 411 22.15 -6.76 -14.13
N PRO A 412 23.39 -7.28 -14.18
CA PRO A 412 23.65 -8.70 -14.45
C PRO A 412 23.14 -9.64 -13.35
N ASP A 413 22.93 -9.11 -12.14
CA ASP A 413 22.46 -9.85 -10.97
C ASP A 413 20.92 -9.98 -10.93
N LEU A 414 20.20 -9.10 -11.63
CA LEU A 414 18.75 -9.18 -11.76
C LEU A 414 18.39 -10.17 -12.87
N THR A 415 17.34 -10.96 -12.62
CA THR A 415 16.77 -11.84 -13.64
C THR A 415 15.53 -11.18 -14.21
N PHE A 416 15.57 -10.91 -15.51
CA PHE A 416 14.47 -10.30 -16.25
C PHE A 416 13.70 -11.37 -17.02
N ILE A 417 12.39 -11.31 -16.93
CA ILE A 417 11.46 -12.05 -17.77
C ILE A 417 10.77 -11.01 -18.65
N VAL A 418 10.69 -11.30 -19.94
CA VAL A 418 10.04 -10.41 -20.92
C VAL A 418 9.06 -11.17 -21.79
N HIS A 419 8.09 -10.44 -22.30
CA HIS A 419 7.22 -10.85 -23.39
C HIS A 419 6.89 -9.62 -24.26
N GLY A 420 6.03 -9.79 -25.27
CA GLY A 420 5.63 -8.70 -26.18
C GLY A 420 6.36 -8.71 -27.52
N GLU A 421 5.67 -8.22 -28.55
CA GLU A 421 6.06 -8.30 -29.97
C GLU A 421 7.35 -7.52 -30.31
N GLU A 422 7.66 -6.51 -29.52
CA GLU A 422 8.69 -5.52 -29.76
C GLU A 422 10.10 -6.09 -29.65
N ILE A 423 10.27 -7.20 -28.92
CA ILE A 423 11.58 -7.81 -28.67
C ILE A 423 11.70 -9.24 -29.21
N GLU A 424 10.61 -9.86 -29.68
CA GLU A 424 10.59 -11.24 -30.18
C GLU A 424 11.63 -11.49 -31.28
N GLY A 425 11.78 -10.54 -32.20
CA GLY A 425 12.70 -10.66 -33.34
C GLY A 425 14.17 -10.71 -32.95
N ASP A 426 14.52 -10.18 -31.77
CA ASP A 426 15.88 -10.06 -31.27
C ASP A 426 16.19 -10.98 -30.10
N ILE A 427 15.17 -11.67 -29.56
CA ILE A 427 15.28 -12.38 -28.28
C ILE A 427 16.38 -13.46 -28.26
N GLY A 428 16.56 -14.19 -29.37
CA GLY A 428 17.61 -15.21 -29.47
C GLY A 428 19.01 -14.59 -29.33
N ALA A 429 19.27 -13.49 -30.05
CA ALA A 429 20.55 -12.79 -29.97
C ALA A 429 20.79 -12.17 -28.59
N LEU A 430 19.74 -11.68 -27.93
CA LEU A 430 19.84 -11.18 -26.55
C LEU A 430 20.14 -12.31 -25.57
N MET A 431 19.52 -13.48 -25.71
CA MET A 431 19.77 -14.65 -24.86
C MET A 431 21.18 -15.23 -25.00
N GLU A 432 21.77 -15.16 -26.21
CA GLU A 432 23.17 -15.54 -26.45
C GLU A 432 24.15 -14.61 -25.73
N LYS A 433 23.82 -13.32 -25.65
CA LYS A 433 24.69 -12.30 -25.09
C LYS A 433 24.53 -12.12 -23.58
N TYR A 434 23.30 -12.25 -23.08
CA TYR A 434 22.95 -11.96 -21.68
C TYR A 434 22.36 -13.20 -21.03
N PRO A 435 22.94 -13.73 -19.94
CA PRO A 435 22.45 -14.95 -19.28
C PRO A 435 21.24 -14.70 -18.38
N ASN A 436 20.89 -13.45 -18.10
CA ASN A 436 19.91 -13.03 -17.11
C ASN A 436 18.53 -12.65 -17.69
N ILE A 437 18.26 -12.96 -18.96
CA ILE A 437 16.97 -12.71 -19.63
C ILE A 437 16.17 -14.01 -19.88
N TYR A 438 14.87 -14.01 -19.66
CA TYR A 438 13.97 -15.11 -20.01
C TYR A 438 12.85 -14.54 -20.86
N PHE A 439 12.26 -15.37 -21.71
CA PHE A 439 11.12 -14.94 -22.54
C PHE A 439 9.92 -15.82 -22.28
N THR A 440 8.79 -15.20 -21.93
CA THR A 440 7.50 -15.88 -21.91
C THR A 440 6.88 -15.81 -23.29
N ALA A 441 6.69 -16.95 -23.92
CA ALA A 441 6.04 -17.03 -25.23
C ALA A 441 4.51 -17.14 -25.07
N ASP A 442 3.91 -16.15 -24.43
CA ASP A 442 2.45 -15.99 -24.35
C ASP A 442 1.86 -15.67 -25.73
N ASP A 443 2.59 -14.98 -26.60
CA ASP A 443 2.29 -14.73 -28.02
C ASP A 443 2.01 -15.97 -28.89
N ILE A 444 2.40 -17.16 -28.43
CA ILE A 444 1.96 -18.43 -29.03
C ILE A 444 0.42 -18.53 -29.01
N LEU A 445 -0.19 -17.97 -27.97
CA LEU A 445 -1.63 -17.74 -27.81
C LEU A 445 -2.00 -16.31 -28.22
N VAL A 446 -1.35 -15.27 -27.70
CA VAL A 446 -1.82 -13.88 -27.79
C VAL A 446 -1.71 -13.27 -29.19
N SER A 447 -0.53 -13.05 -29.78
CA SER A 447 -0.37 -12.43 -31.12
C SER A 447 -1.31 -12.96 -32.25
N TYR A 448 -1.63 -14.26 -32.27
CA TYR A 448 -2.55 -14.82 -33.28
C TYR A 448 -4.02 -14.88 -32.84
N LEU A 449 -4.29 -14.86 -31.52
CA LEU A 449 -5.64 -14.89 -30.96
C LEU A 449 -6.13 -13.52 -30.51
N PHE A 450 -5.28 -12.50 -30.36
CA PHE A 450 -5.63 -11.15 -29.89
C PHE A 450 -6.73 -10.52 -30.77
N PRO A 451 -6.69 -10.61 -32.12
CA PRO A 451 -7.80 -10.18 -32.97
C PRO A 451 -9.09 -11.00 -32.78
N LEU A 452 -8.99 -12.20 -32.21
CA LEU A 452 -10.11 -13.08 -31.86
C LEU A 452 -10.57 -12.90 -30.40
N TYR A 453 -9.77 -12.20 -29.59
CA TYR A 453 -9.94 -11.98 -28.15
C TYR A 453 -10.59 -10.60 -27.89
N VAL A 454 -10.05 -9.52 -28.45
CA VAL A 454 -10.46 -8.15 -28.12
C VAL A 454 -11.85 -7.82 -28.68
N GLY A 455 -12.74 -7.35 -27.78
CA GLY A 455 -14.10 -6.93 -28.12
C GLY A 455 -15.02 -8.05 -28.64
N LYS A 456 -14.75 -9.33 -28.33
CA LYS A 456 -15.55 -10.49 -28.76
C LYS A 456 -16.23 -11.19 -27.58
N SER A 457 -17.36 -11.86 -27.81
CA SER A 457 -17.97 -12.72 -26.79
C SER A 457 -17.23 -14.05 -26.64
N LYS A 458 -17.42 -14.74 -25.50
CA LYS A 458 -16.91 -16.09 -25.24
C LYS A 458 -17.17 -17.04 -26.42
N GLU A 459 -18.39 -17.05 -26.95
CA GLU A 459 -18.81 -17.94 -28.04
C GLU A 459 -18.13 -17.60 -29.36
N ALA A 460 -17.96 -16.31 -29.66
CA ALA A 460 -17.27 -15.85 -30.85
C ALA A 460 -15.78 -16.23 -30.81
N PHE A 461 -15.13 -16.06 -29.65
CA PHE A 461 -13.75 -16.48 -29.42
C PHE A 461 -13.59 -17.99 -29.61
N VAL A 462 -14.41 -18.81 -28.92
CA VAL A 462 -14.35 -20.28 -29.01
C VAL A 462 -14.57 -20.74 -30.47
N THR A 463 -15.55 -20.17 -31.15
CA THR A 463 -15.85 -20.52 -32.55
C THR A 463 -14.69 -20.20 -33.47
N ALA A 464 -14.06 -19.03 -33.32
CA ALA A 464 -12.94 -18.62 -34.15
C ALA A 464 -11.69 -19.48 -33.88
N LEU A 465 -11.36 -19.72 -32.61
CA LEU A 465 -10.23 -20.56 -32.23
C LEU A 465 -10.39 -22.00 -32.73
N GLU A 466 -11.57 -22.61 -32.56
CA GLU A 466 -11.81 -23.98 -33.06
C GLU A 466 -11.71 -24.06 -34.59
N LYS A 467 -12.23 -23.05 -35.31
CA LYS A 467 -12.17 -23.00 -36.77
C LYS A 467 -10.73 -22.91 -37.29
N ASP A 468 -9.91 -22.07 -36.67
CA ASP A 468 -8.56 -21.74 -37.18
C ASP A 468 -7.43 -22.49 -36.43
N PHE A 469 -7.76 -23.34 -35.45
CA PHE A 469 -6.84 -24.03 -34.54
C PHE A 469 -5.58 -24.58 -35.22
N ALA A 470 -5.75 -25.37 -36.28
CA ALA A 470 -4.62 -26.01 -36.98
C ALA A 470 -3.73 -24.99 -37.71
N SER A 471 -4.32 -23.93 -38.26
CA SER A 471 -3.56 -22.88 -38.94
C SER A 471 -2.76 -22.03 -37.95
N ILE A 472 -3.36 -21.68 -36.82
CA ILE A 472 -2.71 -20.88 -35.77
C ILE A 472 -1.52 -21.67 -35.21
N LEU A 473 -1.75 -22.95 -34.91
CA LEU A 473 -0.72 -23.86 -34.41
C LEU A 473 0.46 -24.05 -35.38
N ALA A 474 0.19 -24.13 -36.69
CA ALA A 474 1.26 -24.22 -37.69
C ALA A 474 2.08 -22.92 -37.80
N LYS A 475 1.44 -21.75 -37.63
CA LYS A 475 2.13 -20.45 -37.59
C LYS A 475 3.00 -20.33 -36.36
N ALA A 476 2.46 -20.68 -35.18
CA ALA A 476 3.21 -20.70 -33.94
C ALA A 476 4.41 -21.66 -34.03
N GLU A 477 4.23 -22.88 -34.55
CA GLU A 477 5.34 -23.83 -34.75
C GLU A 477 6.43 -23.22 -35.63
N LYS A 478 6.06 -22.62 -36.77
CA LYS A 478 7.04 -22.01 -37.68
C LYS A 478 7.83 -20.86 -37.04
N LYS A 479 7.17 -20.04 -36.22
CA LYS A 479 7.78 -18.87 -35.57
C LYS A 479 8.67 -19.28 -34.39
N TRP A 480 8.11 -20.05 -33.46
CA TRP A 480 8.68 -20.19 -32.13
C TRP A 480 9.55 -21.43 -31.94
N LYS A 481 9.25 -22.53 -32.62
CA LYS A 481 9.99 -23.79 -32.43
C LYS A 481 11.50 -23.64 -32.65
N PRO A 482 11.99 -22.99 -33.73
CA PRO A 482 13.43 -22.89 -33.96
C PRO A 482 14.18 -22.15 -32.85
N VAL A 483 13.62 -21.05 -32.33
CA VAL A 483 14.28 -20.24 -31.30
C VAL A 483 14.16 -20.88 -29.91
N ILE A 484 13.03 -21.51 -29.58
CA ILE A 484 12.87 -22.26 -28.33
C ILE A 484 13.84 -23.44 -28.27
N GLU A 485 13.97 -24.20 -29.35
CA GLU A 485 14.88 -25.35 -29.39
C GLU A 485 16.36 -24.94 -29.41
N ALA A 486 16.69 -23.74 -29.91
CA ALA A 486 18.04 -23.17 -29.82
C ALA A 486 18.39 -22.69 -28.41
N HIS A 487 17.40 -22.26 -27.61
CA HIS A 487 17.59 -21.74 -26.24
C HIS A 487 16.67 -22.44 -25.22
N PRO A 488 16.78 -23.78 -25.07
CA PRO A 488 15.76 -24.57 -24.39
C PRO A 488 15.60 -24.28 -22.88
N ASP A 489 16.59 -23.64 -22.26
CA ASP A 489 16.60 -23.30 -20.83
C ASP A 489 16.13 -21.85 -20.55
N ARG A 490 15.64 -21.12 -21.56
CA ARG A 490 15.41 -19.67 -21.45
C ARG A 490 14.01 -19.21 -21.86
N PHE A 491 13.18 -20.13 -22.33
CA PHE A 491 11.79 -19.86 -22.69
C PHE A 491 10.82 -20.42 -21.67
N LEU A 492 9.75 -19.66 -21.43
CA LEU A 492 8.61 -19.99 -20.60
C LEU A 492 7.34 -19.96 -21.47
N TRP A 493 6.26 -20.55 -20.99
CA TRP A 493 4.94 -20.43 -21.62
C TRP A 493 3.98 -19.74 -20.64
N GLY A 494 3.11 -18.90 -21.16
CA GLY A 494 2.08 -18.21 -20.39
C GLY A 494 0.79 -18.07 -21.19
N THR A 495 -0.31 -17.80 -20.50
CA THR A 495 -1.60 -17.52 -21.15
C THR A 495 -1.83 -16.06 -21.42
N ASP A 496 -1.25 -15.19 -20.58
CA ASP A 496 -1.46 -13.73 -20.60
C ASP A 496 -2.96 -13.40 -20.64
N ARG A 497 -3.71 -14.12 -19.79
CA ARG A 497 -5.15 -13.92 -19.64
C ARG A 497 -5.40 -12.96 -18.49
N GLY A 498 -6.35 -12.05 -18.69
CA GLY A 498 -6.73 -11.03 -17.71
C GLY A 498 -8.01 -10.32 -18.09
N ASP A 499 -8.57 -9.56 -17.15
CA ASP A 499 -9.57 -8.50 -17.36
C ASP A 499 -11.04 -8.91 -17.67
N ALA A 500 -11.38 -9.89 -18.51
CA ALA A 500 -12.79 -10.30 -18.69
C ALA A 500 -13.18 -11.52 -17.83
N VAL A 501 -14.39 -11.55 -17.26
CA VAL A 501 -14.85 -12.64 -16.36
C VAL A 501 -14.72 -14.02 -17.01
N TRP A 502 -15.03 -14.13 -18.30
CA TRP A 502 -14.99 -15.41 -19.00
C TRP A 502 -13.56 -15.89 -19.31
N ASN A 503 -12.52 -15.06 -19.18
CA ASN A 503 -11.14 -15.51 -19.32
C ASN A 503 -10.73 -16.47 -18.19
N TYR A 504 -11.46 -16.44 -17.08
CA TYR A 504 -11.31 -17.35 -15.95
C TYR A 504 -12.33 -18.50 -15.97
N ASP A 505 -13.04 -18.71 -17.08
CA ASP A 505 -13.99 -19.82 -17.23
C ASP A 505 -13.25 -21.16 -17.46
N PRO A 506 -13.65 -22.26 -16.79
CA PRO A 506 -12.97 -23.55 -16.95
C PRO A 506 -12.94 -24.10 -18.38
N ASP A 507 -13.96 -23.84 -19.21
CA ASP A 507 -13.97 -24.30 -20.61
C ASP A 507 -12.92 -23.55 -21.44
N ILE A 508 -12.73 -22.26 -21.14
CA ILE A 508 -11.76 -21.39 -21.80
C ILE A 508 -10.35 -21.78 -21.36
N GLY A 509 -10.15 -21.98 -20.07
CA GLY A 509 -8.90 -22.51 -19.53
C GLY A 509 -8.48 -23.83 -20.18
N ARG A 510 -9.40 -24.80 -20.27
CA ARG A 510 -9.18 -26.07 -20.96
C ARG A 510 -8.84 -25.89 -22.44
N LEU A 511 -9.47 -24.94 -23.12
CA LEU A 511 -9.21 -24.65 -24.53
C LEU A 511 -7.81 -24.06 -24.75
N LEU A 512 -7.39 -23.10 -23.91
CA LEU A 512 -6.05 -22.51 -23.94
C LEU A 512 -4.98 -23.57 -23.66
N VAL A 513 -5.16 -24.37 -22.61
CA VAL A 513 -4.23 -25.46 -22.26
C VAL A 513 -4.20 -26.54 -23.34
N ARG A 514 -5.33 -26.85 -23.99
CA ARG A 514 -5.35 -27.78 -25.13
C ARG A 514 -4.47 -27.28 -26.27
N TYR A 515 -4.51 -25.98 -26.57
CA TYR A 515 -3.66 -25.37 -27.59
C TYR A 515 -2.17 -25.41 -27.17
N ALA A 516 -1.86 -24.98 -25.93
CA ALA A 516 -0.49 -25.01 -25.40
C ALA A 516 0.10 -26.43 -25.47
N ARG A 517 -0.64 -27.44 -25.01
CA ARG A 517 -0.22 -28.86 -25.06
C ARG A 517 -0.02 -29.36 -26.49
N ALA A 518 -0.81 -28.89 -27.45
CA ALA A 518 -0.63 -29.22 -28.85
C ALA A 518 0.69 -28.64 -29.40
N PHE A 519 1.00 -27.39 -29.04
CA PHE A 519 2.23 -26.72 -29.43
C PHE A 519 3.45 -27.39 -28.79
N ILE A 520 3.44 -27.59 -27.47
CA ILE A 520 4.54 -28.21 -26.72
C ILE A 520 4.83 -29.60 -27.27
N GLY A 521 3.81 -30.39 -27.59
CA GLY A 521 3.98 -31.73 -28.17
C GLY A 521 4.69 -31.76 -29.53
N ARG A 522 4.85 -30.60 -30.21
CA ARG A 522 5.61 -30.46 -31.46
C ARG A 522 7.07 -30.09 -31.25
N LEU A 523 7.47 -29.65 -30.06
CA LEU A 523 8.86 -29.38 -29.72
C LEU A 523 9.65 -30.68 -29.57
N ASP A 524 10.98 -30.63 -29.71
CA ASP A 524 11.86 -31.74 -29.37
C ASP A 524 11.53 -32.27 -27.96
N PRO A 525 11.36 -33.59 -27.76
CA PRO A 525 11.01 -34.18 -26.47
C PRO A 525 11.88 -33.73 -25.29
N LYS A 526 13.15 -33.38 -25.51
CA LYS A 526 14.08 -32.90 -24.46
C LYS A 526 13.80 -31.46 -24.02
N VAL A 527 13.07 -30.70 -24.84
CA VAL A 527 12.74 -29.29 -24.61
C VAL A 527 11.34 -29.14 -24.00
N GLN A 528 10.44 -30.10 -24.26
CA GLN A 528 9.04 -30.03 -23.83
C GLN A 528 8.87 -29.70 -22.34
N GLU A 529 9.51 -30.45 -21.44
CA GLU A 529 9.38 -30.21 -20.00
C GLU A 529 10.05 -28.92 -19.53
N LYS A 530 11.14 -28.50 -20.20
CA LYS A 530 11.83 -27.24 -19.91
C LYS A 530 10.92 -26.06 -20.14
N PHE A 531 10.35 -26.01 -21.35
CA PHE A 531 9.40 -24.99 -21.75
C PHE A 531 8.08 -25.05 -20.97
N ALA A 532 7.59 -26.26 -20.68
CA ALA A 532 6.31 -26.46 -19.99
C ALA A 532 6.31 -26.06 -18.51
N TYR A 533 7.40 -26.32 -17.78
CA TYR A 533 7.45 -26.01 -16.34
C TYR A 533 8.84 -25.89 -15.72
N LYS A 534 9.85 -26.68 -16.15
CA LYS A 534 11.13 -26.75 -15.42
C LYS A 534 11.91 -25.44 -15.43
N ASN A 535 11.82 -24.65 -16.50
CA ASN A 535 12.47 -23.33 -16.54
C ASN A 535 11.83 -22.38 -15.52
N ALA A 536 10.50 -22.42 -15.36
CA ALA A 536 9.80 -21.64 -14.34
C ALA A 536 10.18 -22.10 -12.92
N GLU A 537 10.23 -23.41 -12.66
CA GLU A 537 10.70 -23.94 -11.37
C GLU A 537 12.13 -23.52 -11.04
N ALA A 538 13.03 -23.56 -12.02
CA ALA A 538 14.42 -23.14 -11.84
C ALA A 538 14.53 -21.66 -11.48
N LEU A 539 13.70 -20.79 -12.09
CA LEU A 539 13.62 -19.37 -11.75
C LEU A 539 13.16 -19.16 -10.31
N LEU A 540 12.09 -19.84 -9.89
CA LEU A 540 11.58 -19.74 -8.52
C LEU A 540 12.56 -20.29 -7.49
N GLN A 541 13.25 -21.40 -7.81
CA GLN A 541 14.28 -21.94 -6.92
C GLN A 541 15.47 -20.98 -6.79
N LYS A 542 15.88 -20.34 -7.88
CA LYS A 542 16.90 -19.29 -7.86
C LYS A 542 16.45 -18.13 -6.96
N ALA A 543 15.20 -17.67 -7.08
CA ALA A 543 14.65 -16.63 -6.20
C ALA A 543 14.60 -17.06 -4.73
N ALA A 544 14.13 -18.27 -4.43
CA ALA A 544 14.00 -18.78 -3.06
C ALA A 544 15.35 -19.01 -2.36
N THR A 545 16.35 -19.57 -3.06
CA THR A 545 17.71 -19.74 -2.50
C THR A 545 18.39 -18.41 -2.20
N MET A 546 17.99 -17.33 -2.86
CA MET A 546 18.40 -15.99 -2.48
C MET A 546 17.68 -15.54 -1.20
N LYS A 547 16.41 -15.89 -0.96
CA LYS A 547 15.54 -15.36 0.12
C LYS A 547 15.80 -15.89 1.54
N ASP A 548 16.59 -16.95 1.73
CA ASP A 548 16.71 -17.74 2.97
C ASP A 548 17.40 -17.05 4.20
N HIS A 549 17.41 -15.72 4.27
CA HIS A 549 18.12 -14.96 5.32
C HIS A 549 17.37 -13.75 5.91
N ALA A 550 16.08 -13.53 5.62
CA ALA A 550 15.52 -12.19 5.79
C ALA A 550 15.01 -11.78 7.20
N VAL A 551 14.37 -12.64 8.00
CA VAL A 551 13.88 -12.25 9.35
C VAL A 551 13.90 -13.46 10.29
N SER A 552 14.49 -13.34 11.48
CA SER A 552 14.63 -14.49 12.40
C SER A 552 14.57 -14.17 13.90
N ILE A 553 14.36 -12.91 14.29
CA ILE A 553 14.49 -12.47 15.68
C ILE A 553 13.18 -11.84 16.18
N GLY A 554 12.46 -12.54 17.07
CA GLY A 554 11.35 -11.95 17.80
C GLY A 554 11.82 -11.06 18.95
N TYR A 555 10.92 -10.31 19.58
CA TYR A 555 11.29 -9.49 20.72
C TYR A 555 10.19 -9.44 21.79
N ILE A 556 10.57 -9.36 23.06
CA ILE A 556 9.67 -9.17 24.20
C ILE A 556 10.22 -8.11 25.17
N GLY A 557 9.32 -7.38 25.82
CA GLY A 557 9.71 -6.32 26.75
C GLY A 557 8.57 -5.31 26.95
N CYS A 558 8.92 -4.05 27.21
CA CYS A 558 7.98 -2.95 27.44
C CYS A 558 7.96 -1.96 26.26
N SER A 559 7.31 -0.82 26.44
CA SER A 559 7.22 0.26 25.45
C SER A 559 8.58 0.71 24.92
N ASN A 560 9.62 0.76 25.77
CA ASN A 560 10.99 1.07 25.37
C ASN A 560 11.56 0.05 24.37
N THR A 561 11.21 -1.22 24.53
CA THR A 561 11.60 -2.31 23.63
C THR A 561 10.96 -2.11 22.26
N ARG A 562 9.64 -1.87 22.23
CA ARG A 562 8.90 -1.54 21.01
C ARG A 562 9.47 -0.32 20.30
N GLN A 563 9.72 0.77 21.03
CA GLN A 563 10.32 2.01 20.48
C GLN A 563 11.75 1.76 19.97
N THR A 564 12.52 0.89 20.62
CA THR A 564 13.87 0.54 20.14
C THR A 564 13.82 -0.26 18.83
N VAL A 565 12.91 -1.23 18.71
CA VAL A 565 12.68 -1.96 17.45
C VAL A 565 12.20 -1.02 16.36
N GLU A 566 11.27 -0.12 16.68
CA GLU A 566 10.82 0.93 15.76
C GLU A 566 12.00 1.78 15.26
N GLY A 567 12.91 2.20 16.15
CA GLY A 567 14.13 2.91 15.78
C GLY A 567 15.07 2.09 14.89
N TYR A 568 15.30 0.82 15.23
CA TYR A 568 16.11 -0.13 14.46
C TYR A 568 15.58 -0.29 13.03
N GLN A 569 14.26 -0.47 12.87
CA GLN A 569 13.64 -0.64 11.56
C GLN A 569 13.65 0.65 10.73
N ARG A 570 13.41 1.81 11.36
CA ARG A 570 13.52 3.12 10.70
C ARG A 570 14.93 3.39 10.15
N LEU A 571 15.94 2.71 10.68
CA LEU A 571 17.34 2.80 10.24
C LEU A 571 17.75 1.69 9.26
N GLY A 572 16.80 0.86 8.81
CA GLY A 572 17.04 -0.18 7.80
C GLY A 572 17.38 -1.56 8.37
N GLY A 573 17.14 -1.80 9.66
CA GLY A 573 17.32 -3.12 10.27
C GLY A 573 16.30 -4.13 9.76
N THR A 574 16.75 -5.36 9.48
CA THR A 574 15.93 -6.37 8.77
C THR A 574 15.68 -7.66 9.54
N LYS A 575 16.50 -8.00 10.52
CA LYS A 575 16.46 -9.33 11.15
C LYS A 575 15.37 -9.48 12.22
N MET A 576 14.84 -8.38 12.75
CA MET A 576 13.79 -8.40 13.80
C MET A 576 12.37 -8.40 13.25
N TRP A 577 11.44 -8.96 14.03
CA TRP A 577 9.99 -8.78 13.80
C TRP A 577 9.60 -7.29 13.70
N PRO A 578 8.56 -6.96 12.93
CA PRO A 578 8.05 -5.60 12.83
C PRO A 578 7.56 -5.09 14.18
N TYR A 579 7.78 -3.79 14.43
CA TYR A 579 7.23 -3.16 15.61
C TYR A 579 5.69 -3.10 15.51
N GLU A 580 4.99 -3.57 16.53
CA GLU A 580 3.53 -3.54 16.60
C GLU A 580 3.07 -2.56 17.69
N LYS A 581 2.15 -1.64 17.36
CA LYS A 581 1.65 -0.61 18.30
C LYS A 581 0.72 -1.22 19.36
N ARG A 582 -0.01 -2.29 19.02
CA ARG A 582 -0.78 -3.10 19.99
C ARG A 582 0.15 -3.79 21.00
N TYR A 583 1.41 -3.96 20.62
CA TYR A 583 2.49 -4.52 21.41
C TYR A 583 3.26 -3.46 22.20
N ASP A 584 2.57 -2.68 23.02
CA ASP A 584 3.20 -1.65 23.88
C ASP A 584 4.01 -2.24 25.05
N GLY A 585 4.07 -3.57 25.10
CA GLY A 585 4.89 -4.33 26.03
C GLY A 585 4.46 -4.24 27.49
N GLY A 586 5.07 -5.09 28.30
CA GLY A 586 4.78 -5.26 29.73
C GLY A 586 6.07 -5.34 30.54
N ALA A 587 5.99 -4.99 31.82
CA ALA A 587 7.03 -5.35 32.78
C ALA A 587 7.08 -6.87 32.94
N VAL A 588 8.17 -7.41 33.48
CA VAL A 588 8.33 -8.85 33.76
C VAL A 588 7.12 -9.43 34.49
N ARG A 589 6.57 -8.68 35.47
CA ARG A 589 5.37 -9.09 36.21
C ARG A 589 4.16 -9.33 35.31
N ASP A 590 3.97 -8.49 34.30
CA ASP A 590 2.81 -8.52 33.41
C ASP A 590 2.90 -9.69 32.44
N TRP A 591 4.11 -10.00 31.95
CA TRP A 591 4.39 -11.15 31.10
C TRP A 591 4.25 -12.50 31.83
N ALA A 592 4.59 -12.53 33.12
CA ALA A 592 4.54 -13.74 33.93
C ALA A 592 3.12 -14.11 34.43
N GLN A 593 2.14 -13.19 34.38
CA GLN A 593 0.77 -13.46 34.83
C GLN A 593 -0.05 -14.20 33.76
N ASP A 594 -0.85 -15.18 34.15
CA ASP A 594 -1.86 -15.84 33.30
C ASP A 594 -1.37 -16.26 31.90
N ALA A 595 -0.10 -16.66 31.80
CA ALA A 595 0.58 -16.91 30.52
C ALA A 595 -0.03 -18.05 29.67
N GLU A 596 -0.87 -18.90 30.29
CA GLU A 596 -1.55 -20.00 29.60
C GLU A 596 -2.92 -19.61 29.01
N ARG A 597 -3.58 -18.52 29.47
CA ARG A 597 -4.86 -18.00 28.91
C ARG A 597 -5.13 -16.54 29.28
N GLY A 598 -5.34 -15.69 28.26
CA GLY A 598 -5.90 -14.35 28.42
C GLY A 598 -4.88 -13.26 28.75
N ASN A 599 -3.59 -13.54 28.56
CA ASN A 599 -2.54 -12.53 28.64
C ASN A 599 -2.36 -11.86 27.27
N LYS A 600 -2.80 -10.60 27.17
CA LYS A 600 -2.73 -9.79 25.95
C LYS A 600 -1.33 -9.69 25.32
N TYR A 601 -0.26 -9.83 26.09
CA TYR A 601 1.11 -9.75 25.59
C TYR A 601 1.50 -11.03 24.84
N TRP A 602 1.11 -12.18 25.40
CA TRP A 602 1.29 -13.46 24.74
C TRP A 602 0.39 -13.61 23.51
N ASP A 603 -0.84 -13.07 23.55
CA ASP A 603 -1.74 -13.09 22.39
C ASP A 603 -1.11 -12.37 21.18
N VAL A 604 -0.54 -11.18 21.39
CA VAL A 604 0.14 -10.44 20.31
C VAL A 604 1.47 -11.11 19.91
N PHE A 605 2.20 -11.70 20.85
CA PHE A 605 3.40 -12.46 20.53
C PHE A 605 3.09 -13.68 19.65
N ASP A 606 2.00 -14.39 19.95
CA ASP A 606 1.54 -15.56 19.20
C ASP A 606 1.09 -15.16 17.79
N GLU A 607 0.37 -14.04 17.64
CA GLU A 607 0.07 -13.44 16.32
C GLU A 607 1.35 -13.19 15.50
N LEU A 608 2.34 -12.50 16.09
CA LEU A 608 3.60 -12.20 15.37
C LEU A 608 4.41 -13.47 15.06
N LEU A 609 4.37 -14.48 15.92
CA LEU A 609 5.04 -15.76 15.68
C LEU A 609 4.39 -16.52 14.53
N GLU A 610 3.06 -16.48 14.40
CA GLU A 610 2.34 -17.05 13.26
C GLU A 610 2.71 -16.34 11.94
N GLU A 611 2.96 -15.02 11.98
CA GLU A 611 3.43 -14.26 10.83
C GLU A 611 4.90 -14.51 10.49
N HIS A 612 5.70 -14.95 11.48
CA HIS A 612 7.13 -15.19 11.35
C HIS A 612 7.55 -16.59 11.85
N PRO A 613 7.10 -17.67 11.18
CA PRO A 613 7.30 -19.04 11.66
C PRO A 613 8.77 -19.51 11.66
N ASN A 614 9.65 -18.79 10.97
CA ASN A 614 11.09 -19.08 10.90
C ASN A 614 11.91 -18.47 12.05
N THR A 615 11.26 -17.97 13.09
CA THR A 615 11.94 -17.32 14.22
C THR A 615 12.92 -18.27 14.91
N ARG A 616 14.19 -17.85 15.00
CA ARG A 616 15.30 -18.61 15.58
C ARG A 616 15.86 -17.99 16.86
N ALA A 617 15.57 -16.71 17.10
CA ALA A 617 15.98 -16.01 18.30
C ALA A 617 14.88 -15.10 18.84
N VAL A 618 14.96 -14.75 20.12
CA VAL A 618 14.13 -13.71 20.76
C VAL A 618 15.04 -12.76 21.51
N TRP A 619 14.92 -11.46 21.26
CA TRP A 619 15.51 -10.42 22.08
C TRP A 619 14.55 -10.02 23.20
N TRP A 620 14.95 -10.23 24.45
CA TRP A 620 14.18 -9.88 25.63
C TRP A 620 14.83 -8.73 26.39
N GLN A 621 14.20 -7.56 26.37
CA GLN A 621 14.59 -6.45 27.22
C GLN A 621 13.78 -6.50 28.54
N LEU A 622 14.48 -6.70 29.65
CA LEU A 622 13.89 -6.84 30.97
C LEU A 622 13.46 -5.47 31.52
N CYS A 623 12.15 -5.24 31.55
CA CYS A 623 11.55 -4.05 32.16
C CYS A 623 10.96 -4.39 33.55
N ILE A 624 11.38 -3.67 34.58
CA ILE A 624 10.96 -3.90 35.98
C ILE A 624 10.60 -2.55 36.61
N ARG A 625 9.36 -2.41 37.10
CA ARG A 625 8.91 -1.21 37.81
C ARG A 625 9.56 -1.14 39.20
N GLN A 626 9.73 0.07 39.74
CA GLN A 626 10.40 0.24 41.04
C GLN A 626 9.65 -0.47 42.18
N GLU A 627 8.32 -0.50 42.09
CA GLU A 627 7.40 -1.08 43.06
C GLU A 627 7.18 -2.60 42.88
N ASP A 628 7.63 -3.19 41.77
CA ASP A 628 7.40 -4.60 41.47
C ASP A 628 8.26 -5.52 42.36
N ASP A 629 7.63 -6.51 42.97
CA ASP A 629 8.31 -7.55 43.75
C ASP A 629 8.93 -8.66 42.88
N THR A 630 9.12 -8.42 41.57
CA THR A 630 9.61 -9.36 40.53
C THR A 630 10.66 -10.34 41.04
N LYS A 631 10.47 -11.63 40.83
CA LYS A 631 11.39 -12.68 41.28
C LYS A 631 12.08 -13.32 40.08
N TYR A 632 13.19 -14.01 40.35
CA TYR A 632 13.83 -14.81 39.32
C TYR A 632 12.89 -15.89 38.76
N ASP A 633 12.01 -16.45 39.59
CA ASP A 633 11.01 -17.42 39.14
C ASP A 633 10.05 -16.84 38.08
N ASP A 634 9.72 -15.54 38.15
CA ASP A 634 8.91 -14.88 37.10
C ASP A 634 9.66 -14.87 35.77
N THR A 635 10.98 -14.64 35.80
CA THR A 635 11.79 -14.67 34.58
C THR A 635 11.95 -16.07 34.01
N VAL A 636 12.05 -17.08 34.87
CA VAL A 636 12.11 -18.49 34.46
C VAL A 636 10.78 -18.93 33.83
N ALA A 637 9.65 -18.47 34.37
CA ALA A 637 8.33 -18.75 33.81
C ALA A 637 8.17 -18.19 32.39
N ILE A 638 8.57 -16.93 32.15
CA ILE A 638 8.55 -16.32 30.81
C ILE A 638 9.47 -17.09 29.86
N LEU A 639 10.69 -17.43 30.28
CA LEU A 639 11.62 -18.20 29.47
C LEU A 639 11.05 -19.58 29.08
N ALA A 640 10.32 -20.23 29.98
CA ALA A 640 9.62 -21.48 29.68
C ALA A 640 8.53 -21.28 28.60
N GLU A 641 7.77 -20.20 28.67
CA GLU A 641 6.72 -19.87 27.70
C GLU A 641 7.27 -19.50 26.32
N ILE A 642 8.42 -18.79 26.24
CA ILE A 642 9.14 -18.55 24.99
C ILE A 642 9.53 -19.89 24.34
N ARG A 643 10.14 -20.80 25.13
CA ARG A 643 10.62 -22.10 24.64
C ARG A 643 9.49 -23.05 24.24
N LYS A 644 8.34 -22.94 24.90
CA LYS A 644 7.12 -23.69 24.56
C LYS A 644 6.59 -23.30 23.19
N ARG A 645 6.60 -21.99 22.88
CA ARG A 645 6.17 -21.44 21.59
C ARG A 645 7.18 -21.67 20.47
N ILE A 646 8.48 -21.55 20.80
CA ILE A 646 9.57 -21.66 19.82
C ILE A 646 10.61 -22.68 20.32
N PRO A 647 10.42 -23.97 20.06
CA PRO A 647 11.38 -25.00 20.46
C PRO A 647 12.77 -24.77 19.86
N GLY A 648 13.80 -24.74 20.71
CA GLY A 648 15.20 -24.55 20.29
C GLY A 648 15.61 -23.10 19.99
N VAL A 649 14.79 -22.13 20.38
CA VAL A 649 15.08 -20.70 20.23
C VAL A 649 16.25 -20.23 21.08
N LYS A 650 17.07 -19.33 20.54
CA LYS A 650 18.08 -18.59 21.31
C LYS A 650 17.45 -17.35 21.94
N VAL A 651 17.76 -17.04 23.19
CA VAL A 651 17.21 -15.83 23.84
C VAL A 651 18.35 -14.87 24.17
N TYR A 652 18.28 -13.64 23.66
CA TYR A 652 19.21 -12.56 24.00
C TYR A 652 18.56 -11.67 25.07
N VAL A 653 19.13 -11.62 26.28
CA VAL A 653 18.54 -10.87 27.40
C VAL A 653 19.31 -9.58 27.67
N SER A 654 18.59 -8.46 27.71
CA SER A 654 19.14 -7.13 27.97
C SER A 654 18.46 -6.49 29.17
N PRO A 655 19.18 -5.70 30.00
CA PRO A 655 18.52 -4.76 30.88
C PRO A 655 17.92 -3.59 30.09
N LEU A 656 17.08 -2.79 30.75
CA LEU A 656 16.67 -1.47 30.26
C LEU A 656 17.88 -0.56 29.95
N PRO A 657 17.73 0.43 29.03
CA PRO A 657 18.81 1.33 28.67
C PRO A 657 19.27 2.19 29.86
N GLY A 658 20.54 2.58 29.84
CA GLY A 658 21.09 3.54 30.80
C GLY A 658 20.66 4.98 30.51
N TYR A 659 20.81 5.88 31.49
CA TYR A 659 20.52 7.32 31.38
C TYR A 659 21.69 8.15 31.92
N THR A 660 22.02 9.28 31.29
CA THR A 660 23.15 10.15 31.67
C THR A 660 22.86 11.01 32.89
N THR A 661 21.60 11.37 33.10
CA THR A 661 21.12 12.19 34.22
C THR A 661 19.76 11.67 34.68
N GLY A 662 19.64 11.35 35.97
CA GLY A 662 18.41 10.77 36.53
C GLY A 662 18.26 9.26 36.26
N VAL A 663 17.10 8.72 36.65
CA VAL A 663 16.63 7.38 36.29
C VAL A 663 15.20 7.52 35.79
N CYS A 664 14.76 6.62 34.90
CA CYS A 664 13.35 6.57 34.50
C CYS A 664 12.47 6.49 35.76
N GLY A 665 11.50 7.39 35.88
CA GLY A 665 10.63 7.51 37.06
C GLY A 665 9.76 6.27 37.33
N ILE A 666 9.51 5.44 36.31
CA ILE A 666 8.71 4.21 36.41
C ILE A 666 9.53 3.06 37.00
N THR A 667 10.78 2.89 36.54
CA THR A 667 11.62 1.76 36.96
C THR A 667 12.47 2.10 38.18
N GLY A 668 12.81 3.38 38.33
CA GLY A 668 13.75 3.86 39.32
C GLY A 668 15.11 3.18 39.23
N THR A 669 15.97 3.44 40.22
CA THR A 669 17.27 2.76 40.35
C THR A 669 17.09 1.30 40.72
N VAL A 670 16.06 0.97 41.51
CA VAL A 670 15.81 -0.40 41.98
C VAL A 670 15.46 -1.32 40.81
N GLY A 671 14.54 -0.91 39.93
CA GLY A 671 14.14 -1.71 38.77
C GLY A 671 15.29 -1.94 37.80
N ILE A 672 16.13 -0.91 37.56
CA ILE A 672 17.30 -1.01 36.68
C ILE A 672 18.33 -2.01 37.22
N GLU A 673 18.71 -1.89 38.51
CA GLU A 673 19.70 -2.80 39.09
C GLU A 673 19.18 -4.23 39.16
N LYS A 674 17.89 -4.40 39.46
CA LYS A 674 17.24 -5.70 39.46
C LYS A 674 17.16 -6.31 38.06
N ALA A 675 16.89 -5.52 37.02
CA ALA A 675 16.90 -6.00 35.64
C ALA A 675 18.30 -6.48 35.21
N LYS A 676 19.36 -5.75 35.60
CA LYS A 676 20.76 -6.18 35.36
C LYS A 676 21.10 -7.47 36.08
N GLU A 677 20.72 -7.60 37.35
CA GLU A 677 20.94 -8.81 38.14
C GLU A 677 20.25 -10.01 37.50
N LEU A 678 18.97 -9.88 37.16
CA LEU A 678 18.19 -10.98 36.58
C LEU A 678 18.68 -11.32 35.16
N ALA A 679 19.06 -10.34 34.33
CA ALA A 679 19.64 -10.59 33.01
C ALA A 679 20.93 -11.42 33.10
N GLY A 680 21.87 -11.01 33.97
CA GLY A 680 23.13 -11.73 34.17
C GLY A 680 22.92 -13.12 34.77
N ARG A 681 21.91 -13.29 35.62
CA ARG A 681 21.56 -14.58 36.17
C ARG A 681 20.93 -15.52 35.12
N LEU A 682 20.07 -15.00 34.24
CA LEU A 682 19.51 -15.78 33.12
C LEU A 682 20.60 -16.26 32.16
N ASP A 683 21.53 -15.38 31.78
CA ASP A 683 22.69 -15.68 30.91
C ASP A 683 23.63 -16.74 31.52
N SER A 684 23.87 -16.67 32.85
CA SER A 684 24.78 -17.62 33.52
C SER A 684 24.15 -18.98 33.87
N GLU A 685 22.84 -19.05 34.12
CA GLU A 685 22.17 -20.27 34.57
C GLU A 685 21.49 -21.07 33.43
N HIS A 686 21.36 -20.50 32.21
CA HIS A 686 20.70 -21.16 31.08
C HIS A 686 21.54 -21.16 29.79
N ALA A 687 21.87 -22.35 29.28
CA ALA A 687 22.81 -22.52 28.15
C ALA A 687 22.39 -21.87 26.81
N ASP A 688 21.10 -21.66 26.58
CA ASP A 688 20.55 -21.06 25.35
C ASP A 688 20.08 -19.60 25.55
N VAL A 689 20.47 -19.01 26.67
CA VAL A 689 20.27 -17.59 26.97
C VAL A 689 21.62 -16.89 26.91
N PHE A 690 21.65 -15.75 26.23
CA PHE A 690 22.87 -14.98 25.96
C PHE A 690 22.67 -13.53 26.39
N ALA A 691 23.74 -12.88 26.85
CA ALA A 691 23.74 -11.43 27.02
C ALA A 691 23.36 -10.72 25.70
N GLY A 692 22.32 -9.89 25.76
CA GLY A 692 21.87 -9.03 24.67
C GLY A 692 22.57 -7.65 24.67
N PRO A 693 22.15 -6.74 23.78
CA PRO A 693 22.74 -5.41 23.70
C PRO A 693 22.55 -4.61 25.01
N VAL A 694 23.60 -3.92 25.44
CA VAL A 694 23.54 -2.96 26.56
C VAL A 694 23.33 -1.57 25.97
N LEU A 695 22.10 -1.08 26.08
CA LEU A 695 21.66 0.14 25.40
C LEU A 695 21.84 1.41 26.25
N GLY A 696 21.99 2.56 25.58
CA GLY A 696 22.20 3.87 26.19
C GLY A 696 23.69 4.28 26.29
N PRO A 697 24.05 5.23 27.18
CA PRO A 697 23.15 5.98 28.04
C PRO A 697 22.37 7.06 27.27
N MET A 698 21.12 7.26 27.64
CA MET A 698 20.20 8.24 27.08
C MET A 698 20.30 9.58 27.80
N THR A 699 20.25 10.67 27.05
CA THR A 699 20.25 12.05 27.53
C THR A 699 18.83 12.61 27.59
N PRO A 700 18.58 13.76 28.24
CA PRO A 700 17.27 14.41 28.19
C PRO A 700 16.75 14.73 26.78
N ALA A 701 17.65 14.82 25.78
CA ALA A 701 17.24 14.99 24.38
C ALA A 701 16.78 13.66 23.74
N ASP A 702 17.26 12.52 24.25
CA ASP A 702 16.91 11.19 23.77
C ASP A 702 15.58 10.67 24.38
N THR A 703 14.98 11.42 25.32
CA THR A 703 13.78 11.01 26.04
C THR A 703 12.65 12.02 25.89
N GLU A 704 11.40 11.56 26.00
CA GLU A 704 10.25 12.44 26.15
C GLU A 704 10.30 13.24 27.47
N GLU A 705 9.33 14.14 27.69
CA GLU A 705 9.25 14.95 28.92
C GLU A 705 9.17 14.09 30.20
N ASP A 706 8.73 12.84 30.08
CA ASP A 706 8.65 11.90 31.19
C ASP A 706 10.01 11.30 31.61
N GLY A 707 11.06 11.53 30.83
CA GLY A 707 12.41 11.04 31.09
C GLY A 707 12.57 9.52 31.03
N CYS A 708 11.59 8.79 30.50
CA CYS A 708 11.56 7.33 30.41
C CYS A 708 11.49 6.87 28.95
N HIS A 709 10.51 7.34 28.20
CA HIS A 709 10.24 6.92 26.83
C HIS A 709 11.15 7.63 25.83
N LEU A 710 11.39 6.98 24.69
CA LEU A 710 12.28 7.52 23.66
C LEU A 710 11.63 8.72 22.97
N SER A 711 12.36 9.83 22.86
CA SER A 711 11.91 10.97 22.05
C SER A 711 11.93 10.61 20.56
N ILE A 712 11.00 11.21 19.82
CA ILE A 712 11.05 11.21 18.36
C ILE A 712 11.71 12.53 17.89
N PRO A 713 12.76 12.49 17.04
CA PRO A 713 13.41 11.30 16.46
C PRO A 713 14.67 10.82 17.21
N ASP A 714 15.17 11.57 18.19
CA ASP A 714 16.55 11.41 18.68
C ASP A 714 16.75 10.12 19.49
N GLY A 715 15.84 9.82 20.41
CA GLY A 715 15.86 8.58 21.20
C GLY A 715 15.74 7.32 20.33
N LEU A 716 14.76 7.32 19.41
CA LEU A 716 14.56 6.23 18.45
C LEU A 716 15.83 5.97 17.63
N ARG A 717 16.43 7.03 17.08
CA ARG A 717 17.64 6.92 16.27
C ARG A 717 18.79 6.33 17.08
N LYS A 718 19.01 6.83 18.30
CA LYS A 718 20.15 6.42 19.12
C LYS A 718 20.10 4.95 19.50
N LEU A 719 18.98 4.49 20.08
CA LEU A 719 18.87 3.10 20.47
C LEU A 719 18.74 2.18 19.25
N GLY A 720 18.09 2.64 18.18
CA GLY A 720 18.04 1.92 16.91
C GLY A 720 19.43 1.66 16.31
N THR A 721 20.33 2.65 16.32
CA THR A 721 21.71 2.47 15.84
C THR A 721 22.47 1.44 16.68
N GLN A 722 22.37 1.50 18.01
CA GLN A 722 23.03 0.53 18.89
C GLN A 722 22.46 -0.89 18.71
N MET A 723 21.17 -0.98 18.39
CA MET A 723 20.52 -2.24 18.06
C MET A 723 21.03 -2.82 16.73
N LEU A 724 21.17 -1.98 15.70
CA LEU A 724 21.77 -2.35 14.42
C LEU A 724 23.19 -2.88 14.63
N GLU A 725 24.03 -2.18 15.38
CA GLU A 725 25.41 -2.58 15.67
C GLU A 725 25.53 -3.96 16.33
N PHE A 726 24.50 -4.41 17.05
CA PHE A 726 24.50 -5.70 17.72
C PHE A 726 23.97 -6.84 16.85
N PHE A 727 22.84 -6.63 16.16
CA PHE A 727 22.14 -7.70 15.46
C PHE A 727 22.44 -7.78 13.98
N GLU A 728 22.87 -6.70 13.33
CA GLU A 728 23.30 -6.73 11.93
C GLU A 728 24.75 -7.20 11.80
#